data_AF-A0A2G6G7I2-F1
#
_entry.id   AF-A0A2G6G7I2-F1
#
_cell.length_a   1.000
_cell.length_b   1.000
_cell.length_c   1.000
_cell.angle_alpha   90.00
_cell.angle_beta   90.00
_cell.angle_gamma   90.00
#
_symmetry.space_group_name_H-M   'P 1'
#
loop_
_entity.id
_entity.type
_entity.pdbx_description
1 polymer ?
#
loop_
_entity_poly.entity_id
_entity_poly.type
_entity_poly.pdbx_seq_one_letter_code
_entity_poly.pdbx_strand_id
1 'polypeptide(L)'
;MKRIFTIKKDIKRNIFSVISIFFLVSVVMFIYETKMRIYDINSASKTQMIFILISIIMGFLSIYKDEKNTLSSVISTTGNKGLYIFSKLTANFITVFIFTIFLYIICLIGILKLPDINKYFFYVTDSVKYMTLYYLIVGFTASVIGMIVGKLLPNKFGMVIATIVGLFIGPLGRTFIYFIPVLKNYELTYKILHYINIAQFSFHHIAEVHYLFETERILFFLKLFNLSISLIILFLIYIFNEKSNRKGIVKTFLFAILIFIYTIPYMINFNDYFVMLNGYDTPFTLANAEIRHHKVSENLTEIEEGKFTIDSIKGDIDIRKGFDFRGKVSITLKEDTDEIYFSLYHGLKVNFVKLDGKELDFSEDFYVRKVILDKKYSSGDKITLDLDYSGLTAQYFYAGDKAVFLPNYFNYLPYPGKNNAISGETNQMVVINQLYCNYPVYYEFDVKSYYDVEMNLEKDGSGFKGTSDIGVFIVGGNQEVVEIDGVKVIYEKSFHNNQDEIGRKLEIYKENRIALINQYGFDVKEPEYFINLKTYYNPLVNGMTVLSENILYDNILDTKSNEKSIEMLYITYFLSDKHIAKQDYKVRVLIKDLINYTYNDITLGNPEQSNNIGDRLNPDGSYNTLRILYDAKEKFSREELEAKQLKIFKMAKGKILTLDEVIEVIEE
;
A
#
# COMPACT_ATOMS: atom_id res chain seq x y z
N MET A 1 -52.64 -26.35 14.51
CA MET A 1 -52.19 -25.54 15.68
C MET A 1 -50.94 -26.09 16.39
N LYS A 2 -50.89 -27.36 16.85
CA LYS A 2 -49.69 -27.92 17.54
C LYS A 2 -48.38 -27.74 16.75
N ARG A 3 -48.36 -28.00 15.44
CA ARG A 3 -47.18 -27.79 14.57
C ARG A 3 -46.70 -26.33 14.48
N ILE A 4 -47.60 -25.35 14.50
CA ILE A 4 -47.25 -23.91 14.48
C ILE A 4 -46.58 -23.50 15.80
N PHE A 5 -47.01 -24.07 16.92
CA PHE A 5 -46.38 -23.86 18.22
C PHE A 5 -44.98 -24.49 18.31
N THR A 6 -44.78 -25.68 17.73
CA THR A 6 -43.46 -26.33 17.66
C THR A 6 -42.47 -25.51 16.83
N ILE A 7 -42.92 -24.97 15.68
CA ILE A 7 -42.11 -24.10 14.81
C ILE A 7 -41.71 -22.80 15.54
N LYS A 8 -42.64 -22.16 16.27
CA LYS A 8 -42.32 -20.98 17.09
C LYS A 8 -41.27 -21.28 18.18
N LYS A 9 -41.35 -22.45 18.81
CA LYS A 9 -40.41 -22.87 19.88
C LYS A 9 -39.01 -23.16 19.35
N ASP A 10 -38.91 -23.82 18.19
CA ASP A 10 -37.62 -24.11 17.56
C ASP A 10 -36.97 -22.89 16.92
N ILE A 11 -37.77 -21.94 16.40
CA ILE A 11 -37.26 -20.65 15.93
C ILE A 11 -36.71 -19.83 17.11
N LYS A 12 -37.46 -19.71 18.22
CA LYS A 12 -36.98 -19.04 19.44
C LYS A 12 -35.69 -19.66 19.98
N ARG A 13 -35.62 -21.00 20.06
CA ARG A 13 -34.44 -21.69 20.60
C ARG A 13 -33.19 -21.46 19.75
N ASN A 14 -33.32 -21.54 18.42
CA ASN A 14 -32.17 -21.33 17.52
C ASN A 14 -31.73 -19.86 17.47
N ILE A 15 -32.66 -18.91 17.46
CA ILE A 15 -32.34 -17.48 17.54
C ILE A 15 -31.63 -17.19 18.86
N PHE A 16 -32.12 -17.73 19.97
CA PHE A 16 -31.50 -17.54 21.28
C PHE A 16 -30.09 -18.16 21.32
N SER A 17 -29.90 -19.39 20.83
CA SER A 17 -28.58 -20.02 20.79
C SER A 17 -27.57 -19.27 19.92
N VAL A 18 -27.98 -18.74 18.77
CA VAL A 18 -27.12 -17.91 17.91
C VAL A 18 -26.78 -16.58 18.58
N ILE A 19 -27.77 -15.93 19.20
CA ILE A 19 -27.57 -14.69 19.97
C ILE A 19 -26.65 -14.94 21.17
N SER A 20 -26.78 -16.06 21.89
CA SER A 20 -25.94 -16.39 23.05
C SER A 20 -24.49 -16.70 22.68
N ILE A 21 -24.27 -17.48 21.62
CA ILE A 21 -22.91 -17.75 21.10
C ILE A 21 -22.27 -16.44 20.62
N PHE A 22 -23.04 -15.60 19.93
CA PHE A 22 -22.56 -14.31 19.46
C PHE A 22 -22.28 -13.33 20.60
N PHE A 23 -23.17 -13.23 21.59
CA PHE A 23 -22.94 -12.41 22.79
C PHE A 23 -21.68 -12.85 23.53
N LEU A 24 -21.46 -14.16 23.66
CA LEU A 24 -20.23 -14.70 24.25
C LEU A 24 -18.99 -14.31 23.43
N VAL A 25 -19.03 -14.45 22.11
CA VAL A 25 -17.93 -14.03 21.23
C VAL A 25 -17.70 -12.52 21.33
N SER A 26 -18.73 -11.69 21.21
CA SER A 26 -18.60 -10.23 21.30
C SER A 26 -18.09 -9.75 22.66
N VAL A 27 -18.48 -10.42 23.76
CA VAL A 27 -17.97 -10.13 25.11
C VAL A 27 -16.50 -10.55 25.24
N VAL A 28 -16.12 -11.72 24.72
CA VAL A 28 -14.72 -12.16 24.69
C VAL A 28 -13.86 -11.21 23.85
N MET A 29 -14.37 -10.76 22.70
CA MET A 29 -13.69 -9.78 21.85
C MET A 29 -13.58 -8.41 22.51
N PHE A 30 -14.65 -7.93 23.17
CA PHE A 30 -14.60 -6.68 23.95
C PHE A 30 -13.60 -6.74 25.12
N ILE A 31 -13.50 -7.88 25.80
CA ILE A 31 -12.52 -8.10 26.88
C ILE A 31 -11.09 -8.16 26.31
N TYR A 32 -10.92 -8.70 25.11
CA TYR A 32 -9.63 -8.78 24.43
C TYR A 32 -9.18 -7.41 23.88
N GLU A 33 -10.08 -6.65 23.25
CA GLU A 33 -9.82 -5.32 22.69
C GLU A 33 -9.59 -4.25 23.74
N THR A 34 -10.23 -4.32 24.91
CA THR A 34 -9.99 -3.34 26.00
C THR A 34 -8.58 -3.40 26.59
N LYS A 35 -7.80 -4.45 26.30
CA LYS A 35 -6.37 -4.54 26.63
C LYS A 35 -5.43 -4.14 25.49
N MET A 36 -5.93 -3.98 24.27
CA MET A 36 -5.16 -3.80 23.05
C MET A 36 -5.16 -2.32 22.64
N ARG A 37 -4.08 -1.83 22.01
CA ARG A 37 -4.02 -0.44 21.51
C ARG A 37 -4.96 -0.31 20.30
N ILE A 38 -5.40 0.90 19.96
CA ILE A 38 -6.25 1.18 18.77
C ILE A 38 -5.67 0.55 17.48
N TYR A 39 -4.34 0.34 17.44
CA TYR A 39 -3.59 -0.30 16.36
C TYR A 39 -3.84 -1.81 16.17
N ASP A 40 -4.46 -2.51 17.12
CA ASP A 40 -4.70 -3.96 17.07
C ASP A 40 -6.01 -4.36 16.36
N ILE A 41 -6.46 -3.51 15.43
CA ILE A 41 -7.51 -3.80 14.43
C ILE A 41 -7.21 -5.09 13.63
N ASN A 42 -6.01 -5.66 13.75
CA ASN A 42 -5.66 -7.06 13.45
C ASN A 42 -6.72 -8.11 13.87
N SER A 43 -7.52 -7.82 14.89
CA SER A 43 -8.60 -8.71 15.33
C SER A 43 -9.86 -8.61 14.46
N ALA A 44 -10.01 -7.56 13.65
CA ALA A 44 -11.20 -7.30 12.85
C ALA A 44 -11.37 -8.30 11.68
N SER A 45 -10.29 -8.77 11.08
CA SER A 45 -10.35 -9.85 10.08
C SER A 45 -10.84 -11.17 10.72
N LYS A 46 -10.47 -11.42 11.97
CA LYS A 46 -10.88 -12.61 12.74
C LYS A 46 -12.37 -12.55 13.11
N THR A 47 -12.86 -11.40 13.59
CA THR A 47 -14.28 -11.20 13.86
C THR A 47 -15.11 -11.30 12.58
N GLN A 48 -14.64 -10.73 11.48
CA GLN A 48 -15.29 -10.85 10.17
C GLN A 48 -15.43 -12.30 9.74
N MET A 49 -14.41 -13.15 9.93
CA MET A 49 -14.50 -14.56 9.60
C MET A 49 -15.61 -15.27 10.38
N ILE A 50 -15.67 -15.05 11.71
CA ILE A 50 -16.75 -15.60 12.54
C ILE A 50 -18.12 -15.10 12.04
N PHE A 51 -18.21 -13.81 11.72
CA PHE A 51 -19.42 -13.19 11.23
C PHE A 51 -19.89 -13.75 9.88
N ILE A 52 -18.96 -14.03 8.96
CA ILE A 52 -19.23 -14.71 7.68
C ILE A 52 -19.83 -16.09 7.93
N LEU A 53 -19.20 -16.89 8.79
CA LEU A 53 -19.65 -18.26 9.07
C LEU A 53 -21.06 -18.27 9.67
N ILE A 54 -21.33 -17.39 10.63
CA ILE A 54 -22.67 -17.23 11.22
C ILE A 54 -23.68 -16.81 10.14
N SER A 55 -23.33 -15.84 9.30
CA SER A 55 -24.22 -15.32 8.27
C SER A 55 -24.55 -16.37 7.19
N ILE A 56 -23.56 -17.16 6.77
CA ILE A 56 -23.75 -18.31 5.88
C ILE A 56 -24.68 -19.35 6.50
N ILE A 57 -24.43 -19.74 7.75
CA ILE A 57 -25.25 -20.75 8.44
C ILE A 57 -26.69 -20.25 8.58
N MET A 58 -26.87 -18.96 8.90
CA MET A 58 -28.18 -18.33 8.96
C MET A 58 -28.90 -18.38 7.61
N GLY A 59 -28.22 -17.99 6.52
CA GLY A 59 -28.74 -18.07 5.17
C GLY A 59 -29.15 -19.49 4.78
N PHE A 60 -28.29 -20.46 5.06
CA PHE A 60 -28.55 -21.89 4.83
C PHE A 60 -29.78 -22.38 5.58
N LEU A 61 -29.84 -22.12 6.90
CA LEU A 61 -30.94 -22.56 7.75
C LEU A 61 -32.28 -21.92 7.35
N SER A 62 -32.24 -20.70 6.78
CA SER A 62 -33.45 -19.99 6.33
C SER A 62 -34.18 -20.69 5.18
N ILE A 63 -33.44 -21.44 4.34
CA ILE A 63 -33.97 -22.23 3.21
C ILE A 63 -34.14 -23.70 3.60
N TYR A 64 -33.14 -24.31 4.24
CA TYR A 64 -33.16 -25.73 4.64
C TYR A 64 -34.41 -26.09 5.46
N LYS A 65 -34.81 -25.23 6.41
CA LYS A 65 -36.01 -25.47 7.22
C LYS A 65 -37.29 -25.46 6.38
N ASP A 66 -37.35 -24.66 5.33
CA ASP A 66 -38.55 -24.51 4.52
C ASP A 66 -38.70 -25.68 3.54
N GLU A 67 -37.58 -26.14 2.96
CA GLU A 67 -37.52 -27.36 2.14
C GLU A 67 -37.87 -28.60 2.97
N LYS A 68 -37.29 -28.74 4.17
CA LYS A 68 -37.55 -29.88 5.05
C LYS A 68 -38.99 -29.93 5.58
N ASN A 69 -39.58 -28.78 5.87
CA ASN A 69 -40.94 -28.71 6.42
C ASN A 69 -42.04 -28.63 5.35
N THR A 70 -41.70 -28.79 4.06
CA THR A 70 -42.64 -28.62 2.94
C THR A 70 -43.38 -27.28 2.97
N LEU A 71 -42.81 -26.24 3.60
CA LEU A 71 -43.44 -24.91 3.65
C LEU A 71 -43.56 -24.30 2.25
N SER A 72 -42.67 -24.74 1.34
CA SER A 72 -42.69 -24.39 -0.08
C SER A 72 -44.01 -24.73 -0.79
N SER A 73 -44.70 -25.79 -0.39
CA SER A 73 -46.00 -26.16 -0.98
C SER A 73 -47.12 -25.21 -0.51
N VAL A 74 -47.11 -24.81 0.76
CA VAL A 74 -48.05 -23.83 1.33
C VAL A 74 -47.82 -22.42 0.77
N ILE A 75 -46.59 -22.10 0.42
CA ILE A 75 -46.25 -20.80 -0.18
C ILE A 75 -46.52 -20.81 -1.69
N SER A 76 -46.45 -21.98 -2.34
CA SER A 76 -46.86 -22.09 -3.75
C SER A 76 -48.34 -21.76 -3.97
N THR A 77 -49.19 -21.95 -2.95
CA THR A 77 -50.61 -21.58 -3.00
C THR A 77 -50.89 -20.08 -2.86
N THR A 78 -49.95 -19.26 -2.36
CA THR A 78 -50.14 -17.79 -2.25
C THR A 78 -49.76 -17.02 -3.52
N GLY A 79 -49.33 -17.73 -4.58
CA GLY A 79 -49.18 -17.19 -5.94
C GLY A 79 -47.98 -16.29 -6.19
N ASN A 80 -47.25 -15.80 -5.17
CA ASN A 80 -46.11 -14.89 -5.36
C ASN A 80 -44.78 -15.39 -4.73
N LYS A 81 -44.14 -16.38 -5.38
CA LYS A 81 -42.86 -16.94 -4.94
C LYS A 81 -41.70 -15.93 -4.97
N GLY A 82 -41.74 -14.95 -5.88
CA GLY A 82 -40.74 -13.87 -5.92
C GLY A 82 -40.77 -13.02 -4.64
N LEU A 83 -41.97 -12.65 -4.18
CA LEU A 83 -42.16 -11.90 -2.94
C LEU A 83 -41.73 -12.72 -1.71
N TYR A 84 -41.87 -14.04 -1.75
CA TYR A 84 -41.35 -14.93 -0.71
C TYR A 84 -39.82 -14.90 -0.63
N ILE A 85 -39.11 -15.09 -1.75
CA ILE A 85 -37.63 -15.02 -1.77
C ILE A 85 -37.18 -13.63 -1.31
N PHE A 86 -37.84 -12.58 -1.79
CA PHE A 86 -37.57 -11.21 -1.37
C PHE A 86 -37.76 -11.04 0.14
N SER A 87 -38.84 -11.57 0.73
CA SER A 87 -39.06 -11.51 2.17
C SER A 87 -37.95 -12.20 2.98
N LYS A 88 -37.38 -13.29 2.46
CA LYS A 88 -36.24 -13.98 3.09
C LYS A 88 -34.97 -13.15 3.00
N LEU A 89 -34.69 -12.56 1.83
CA LEU A 89 -33.58 -11.64 1.64
C LEU A 89 -33.72 -10.43 2.59
N THR A 90 -34.90 -9.82 2.69
CA THR A 90 -35.18 -8.71 3.60
C THR A 90 -35.00 -9.13 5.06
N ALA A 91 -35.50 -10.30 5.47
CA ALA A 91 -35.33 -10.78 6.83
C ALA A 91 -33.86 -11.03 7.18
N ASN A 92 -33.09 -11.63 6.27
CA ASN A 92 -31.65 -11.83 6.44
C ASN A 92 -30.90 -10.50 6.48
N PHE A 93 -31.24 -9.55 5.60
CA PHE A 93 -30.67 -8.21 5.59
C PHE A 93 -30.93 -7.46 6.90
N ILE A 94 -32.18 -7.42 7.38
CA ILE A 94 -32.54 -6.79 8.65
C ILE A 94 -31.77 -7.43 9.81
N THR A 95 -31.63 -8.76 9.80
CA THR A 95 -30.89 -9.47 10.84
C THR A 95 -29.41 -9.08 10.83
N VAL A 96 -28.75 -9.13 9.67
CA VAL A 96 -27.35 -8.68 9.51
C VAL A 96 -27.21 -7.22 9.92
N PHE A 97 -28.12 -6.35 9.49
CA PHE A 97 -28.12 -4.92 9.80
C PHE A 97 -28.20 -4.65 11.30
N ILE A 98 -29.11 -5.31 12.02
CA ILE A 98 -29.21 -5.19 13.48
C ILE A 98 -27.91 -5.65 14.15
N PHE A 99 -27.31 -6.74 13.67
CA PHE A 99 -26.02 -7.21 14.19
C PHE A 99 -24.88 -6.22 13.92
N THR A 100 -24.82 -5.64 12.72
CA THR A 100 -23.83 -4.61 12.39
C THR A 100 -24.00 -3.37 13.25
N ILE A 101 -25.23 -2.91 13.48
CA ILE A 101 -25.51 -1.80 14.41
C ILE A 101 -25.02 -2.14 15.82
N PHE A 102 -25.31 -3.34 16.29
CA PHE A 102 -24.87 -3.75 17.63
C PHE A 102 -23.34 -3.75 17.77
N LEU A 103 -22.61 -4.27 16.77
CA LEU A 103 -21.15 -4.20 16.74
C LEU A 103 -20.64 -2.75 16.69
N TYR A 104 -21.28 -1.92 15.87
CA TYR A 104 -20.95 -0.50 15.80
C TYR A 104 -21.14 0.21 17.15
N ILE A 105 -22.21 -0.08 17.88
CA ILE A 105 -22.44 0.47 19.24
C ILE A 105 -21.33 0.02 20.20
N ILE A 106 -20.88 -1.24 20.13
CA ILE A 106 -19.76 -1.71 20.95
C ILE A 106 -18.48 -0.93 20.64
N CYS A 107 -18.15 -0.77 19.36
CA CYS A 107 -17.00 0.02 18.94
C CYS A 107 -17.11 1.49 19.38
N LEU A 108 -18.30 2.08 19.25
CA LEU A 108 -18.58 3.43 19.71
C LEU A 108 -18.31 3.56 21.22
N ILE A 109 -18.82 2.63 22.05
CA ILE A 109 -18.56 2.62 23.50
C ILE A 109 -17.06 2.52 23.78
N GLY A 110 -16.30 1.77 22.97
CA GLY A 110 -14.84 1.73 23.04
C GLY A 110 -14.20 3.09 22.78
N ILE A 111 -14.61 3.78 21.70
CA ILE A 111 -14.11 5.11 21.34
C ILE A 111 -14.48 6.15 22.41
N LEU A 112 -15.69 6.10 22.97
CA LEU A 112 -16.15 7.01 24.02
C LEU A 112 -15.31 6.92 25.31
N LYS A 113 -14.57 5.82 25.51
CA LYS A 113 -13.68 5.65 26.67
C LYS A 113 -12.27 6.19 26.45
N LEU A 114 -11.94 6.64 25.24
CA LEU A 114 -10.64 7.23 24.96
C LEU A 114 -10.56 8.64 25.57
N PRO A 115 -9.41 9.00 26.18
CA PRO A 115 -9.17 10.40 26.56
C PRO A 115 -9.21 11.28 25.30
N ASP A 116 -9.79 12.48 25.40
CA ASP A 116 -9.95 13.44 24.29
C ASP A 116 -10.84 13.02 23.10
N ILE A 117 -12.04 12.53 23.37
CA ILE A 117 -13.05 12.11 22.36
C ILE A 117 -13.18 13.01 21.11
N ASN A 118 -13.11 14.33 21.27
CA ASN A 118 -13.24 15.29 20.16
C ASN A 118 -12.13 15.10 19.11
N LYS A 119 -10.92 14.72 19.55
CA LYS A 119 -9.78 14.44 18.67
C LYS A 119 -9.97 13.13 17.90
N TYR A 120 -10.71 12.16 18.45
CA TYR A 120 -10.95 10.85 17.85
C TYR A 120 -12.25 10.77 17.03
N PHE A 121 -12.96 11.89 16.83
CA PHE A 121 -14.25 11.87 16.13
C PHE A 121 -14.15 11.36 14.68
N PHE A 122 -13.01 11.57 14.00
CA PHE A 122 -12.78 11.04 12.65
C PHE A 122 -12.85 9.49 12.60
N TYR A 123 -12.46 8.80 13.68
CA TYR A 123 -12.61 7.35 13.77
C TYR A 123 -14.06 6.92 13.72
N VAL A 124 -14.99 7.71 14.24
CA VAL A 124 -16.42 7.39 14.20
C VAL A 124 -16.90 7.38 12.76
N THR A 125 -16.56 8.41 11.97
CA THR A 125 -16.97 8.50 10.56
C THR A 125 -16.41 7.38 9.70
N ASP A 126 -15.14 7.03 9.87
CA ASP A 126 -14.54 5.95 9.08
C ASP A 126 -14.95 4.55 9.58
N SER A 127 -15.24 4.39 10.87
CA SER A 127 -15.82 3.16 11.42
C SER A 127 -17.18 2.85 10.80
N VAL A 128 -18.02 3.86 10.50
CA VAL A 128 -19.31 3.63 9.82
C VAL A 128 -19.10 3.05 8.42
N LYS A 129 -18.18 3.64 7.65
CA LYS A 129 -17.84 3.15 6.30
C LYS A 129 -17.30 1.72 6.39
N TYR A 130 -16.40 1.47 7.34
CA TYR A 130 -15.80 0.16 7.56
C TYR A 130 -16.84 -0.91 7.96
N MET A 131 -17.73 -0.60 8.90
CA MET A 131 -18.81 -1.51 9.33
C MET A 131 -19.79 -1.81 8.20
N THR A 132 -20.11 -0.79 7.40
CA THR A 132 -20.96 -0.97 6.22
C THR A 132 -20.30 -1.90 5.20
N LEU A 133 -19.01 -1.64 4.90
CA LEU A 133 -18.25 -2.37 3.90
C LEU A 133 -18.01 -3.83 4.31
N TYR A 134 -17.47 -4.05 5.53
CA TYR A 134 -16.92 -5.34 5.95
C TYR A 134 -17.84 -6.19 6.83
N TYR A 135 -18.91 -5.62 7.38
CA TYR A 135 -19.90 -6.40 8.13
C TYR A 135 -21.24 -6.42 7.40
N LEU A 136 -21.84 -5.28 7.07
CA LEU A 136 -23.18 -5.28 6.47
C LEU A 136 -23.20 -5.95 5.09
N ILE A 137 -22.39 -5.46 4.14
CA ILE A 137 -22.37 -6.00 2.77
C ILE A 137 -21.85 -7.45 2.77
N VAL A 138 -20.78 -7.72 3.52
CA VAL A 138 -20.16 -9.05 3.63
C VAL A 138 -21.10 -10.07 4.26
N GLY A 139 -21.67 -9.76 5.42
CA GLY A 139 -22.62 -10.64 6.10
C GLY A 139 -23.86 -10.90 5.27
N PHE A 140 -24.36 -9.89 4.55
CA PHE A 140 -25.49 -10.09 3.65
C PHE A 140 -25.11 -10.99 2.46
N THR A 141 -23.95 -10.77 1.84
CA THR A 141 -23.43 -11.62 0.75
C THR A 141 -23.24 -13.07 1.22
N ALA A 142 -22.61 -13.27 2.38
CA ALA A 142 -22.43 -14.55 3.04
C ALA A 142 -23.79 -15.24 3.28
N SER A 143 -24.79 -14.50 3.75
CA SER A 143 -26.15 -15.02 3.93
C SER A 143 -26.81 -15.46 2.61
N VAL A 144 -26.64 -14.68 1.53
CA VAL A 144 -27.12 -15.06 0.19
C VAL A 144 -26.44 -16.34 -0.30
N ILE A 145 -25.13 -16.47 -0.12
CA ILE A 145 -24.39 -17.71 -0.46
C ILE A 145 -24.91 -18.89 0.36
N GLY A 146 -25.18 -18.69 1.65
CA GLY A 146 -25.83 -19.68 2.49
C GLY A 146 -27.19 -20.13 1.92
N MET A 147 -28.02 -19.19 1.46
CA MET A 147 -29.30 -19.51 0.81
C MET A 147 -29.12 -20.32 -0.48
N ILE A 148 -28.11 -20.00 -1.30
CA ILE A 148 -27.77 -20.76 -2.52
C ILE A 148 -27.45 -22.21 -2.15
N VAL A 149 -26.55 -22.44 -1.19
CA VAL A 149 -26.18 -23.79 -0.76
C VAL A 149 -27.37 -24.52 -0.14
N GLY A 150 -28.17 -23.83 0.68
CA GLY A 150 -29.39 -24.39 1.29
C GLY A 150 -30.43 -24.82 0.26
N LYS A 151 -30.51 -24.14 -0.88
CA LYS A 151 -31.41 -24.49 -1.97
C LYS A 151 -30.88 -25.66 -2.82
N LEU A 152 -29.57 -25.70 -3.09
CA LEU A 152 -28.95 -26.77 -3.88
C LEU A 152 -28.80 -28.08 -3.10
N LEU A 153 -28.48 -27.98 -1.81
CA LEU A 153 -28.19 -29.11 -0.91
C LEU A 153 -28.97 -28.98 0.41
N PRO A 154 -30.29 -29.23 0.43
CA PRO A 154 -31.14 -29.07 1.62
C PRO A 154 -30.95 -30.23 2.63
N ASN A 155 -29.71 -30.53 3.02
CA ASN A 155 -29.38 -31.60 3.95
C ASN A 155 -28.23 -31.18 4.89
N LYS A 156 -27.93 -32.00 5.92
CA LYS A 156 -26.85 -31.69 6.88
C LYS A 156 -25.47 -31.56 6.21
N PHE A 157 -25.23 -32.27 5.12
CA PHE A 157 -23.99 -32.18 4.36
C PHE A 157 -23.85 -30.82 3.66
N GLY A 158 -24.95 -30.25 3.16
CA GLY A 158 -24.99 -28.89 2.63
C GLY A 158 -24.53 -27.83 3.63
N MET A 159 -24.78 -28.03 4.93
CA MET A 159 -24.27 -27.14 5.98
C MET A 159 -22.75 -27.23 6.11
N VAL A 160 -22.16 -28.42 6.00
CA VAL A 160 -20.69 -28.60 5.98
C VAL A 160 -20.08 -27.92 4.77
N ILE A 161 -20.68 -28.10 3.58
CA ILE A 161 -20.26 -27.42 2.36
C ILE A 161 -20.35 -25.90 2.52
N ALA A 162 -21.44 -25.39 3.10
CA ALA A 162 -21.61 -23.97 3.36
C ALA A 162 -20.49 -23.41 4.26
N THR A 163 -20.14 -24.13 5.33
CA THR A 163 -19.02 -23.76 6.20
C THR A 163 -17.69 -23.75 5.45
N ILE A 164 -17.40 -24.77 4.63
CA ILE A 164 -16.18 -24.82 3.81
C ILE A 164 -16.11 -23.62 2.86
N VAL A 165 -17.20 -23.33 2.14
CA VAL A 165 -17.29 -22.15 1.27
C VAL A 165 -17.01 -20.88 2.06
N GLY A 166 -17.59 -20.73 3.25
CA GLY A 166 -17.34 -19.59 4.14
C GLY A 166 -15.88 -19.40 4.53
N LEU A 167 -15.15 -20.49 4.77
CA LEU A 167 -13.71 -20.44 5.05
C LEU A 167 -12.89 -20.00 3.84
N PHE A 168 -13.30 -20.36 2.62
CA PHE A 168 -12.59 -20.00 1.38
C PHE A 168 -12.86 -18.58 0.89
N ILE A 169 -14.09 -18.06 1.08
CA ILE A 169 -14.45 -16.69 0.65
C ILE A 169 -14.12 -15.63 1.70
N GLY A 170 -13.71 -16.03 2.91
CA GLY A 170 -13.29 -15.13 3.98
C GLY A 170 -11.77 -14.96 4.07
N PRO A 171 -11.28 -14.29 5.13
CA PRO A 171 -9.86 -13.95 5.27
C PRO A 171 -8.91 -15.16 5.38
N LEU A 172 -9.41 -16.34 5.74
CA LEU A 172 -8.60 -17.58 5.80
C LEU A 172 -8.39 -18.22 4.42
N GLY A 173 -9.16 -17.84 3.41
CA GLY A 173 -9.05 -18.42 2.06
C GLY A 173 -7.64 -18.32 1.51
N ARG A 174 -6.96 -17.19 1.77
CA ARG A 174 -5.55 -16.99 1.41
C ARG A 174 -4.62 -17.98 2.11
N THR A 175 -4.78 -18.17 3.41
CA THR A 175 -3.96 -19.08 4.21
C THR A 175 -4.02 -20.51 3.66
N PHE A 176 -5.21 -20.97 3.23
CA PHE A 176 -5.36 -22.29 2.65
C PHE A 176 -4.58 -22.49 1.34
N ILE A 177 -4.40 -21.45 0.51
CA ILE A 177 -3.67 -21.55 -0.77
C ILE A 177 -2.19 -21.81 -0.57
N TYR A 178 -1.59 -21.17 0.44
CA TYR A 178 -0.17 -21.38 0.76
C TYR A 178 0.12 -22.85 1.09
N PHE A 179 -0.88 -23.58 1.58
CA PHE A 179 -0.79 -25.03 1.85
C PHE A 179 -1.08 -25.92 0.64
N ILE A 180 -1.37 -25.36 -0.54
CA ILE A 180 -1.60 -26.11 -1.79
C ILE A 180 -0.42 -25.88 -2.75
N PRO A 181 0.75 -26.51 -2.52
CA PRO A 181 1.94 -26.38 -3.37
C PRO A 181 1.77 -26.91 -4.81
N VAL A 182 0.63 -27.54 -5.13
CA VAL A 182 0.35 -28.16 -6.45
C VAL A 182 -0.18 -27.16 -7.49
N LEU A 183 -0.56 -25.94 -7.08
CA LEU A 183 -1.06 -24.93 -8.00
C LEU A 183 0.09 -24.34 -8.84
N LYS A 184 0.39 -24.99 -9.98
CA LYS A 184 1.41 -24.57 -10.97
C LYS A 184 1.27 -23.11 -11.44
N ASN A 185 0.11 -22.49 -11.27
CA ASN A 185 -0.13 -21.07 -11.56
C ASN A 185 -0.61 -20.35 -10.30
N TYR A 186 0.33 -20.10 -9.39
CA TYR A 186 0.09 -19.40 -8.13
C TYR A 186 -0.55 -18.02 -8.37
N GLU A 187 -0.10 -17.28 -9.39
CA GLU A 187 -0.58 -15.92 -9.67
C GLU A 187 -2.05 -15.88 -10.07
N LEU A 188 -2.47 -16.73 -11.01
CA LEU A 188 -3.88 -16.78 -11.44
C LEU A 188 -4.78 -17.23 -10.29
N THR A 189 -4.36 -18.24 -9.53
CA THR A 189 -5.15 -18.74 -8.39
C THR A 189 -5.29 -17.68 -7.31
N TYR A 190 -4.21 -16.93 -7.04
CA TYR A 190 -4.18 -15.84 -6.10
C TYR A 190 -5.10 -14.68 -6.53
N LYS A 191 -5.07 -14.28 -7.81
CA LYS A 191 -5.99 -13.28 -8.38
C LYS A 191 -7.45 -13.70 -8.22
N ILE A 192 -7.79 -14.94 -8.59
CA ILE A 192 -9.16 -15.46 -8.45
C ILE A 192 -9.62 -15.41 -7.00
N LEU A 193 -8.75 -15.83 -6.06
CA LEU A 193 -9.10 -15.88 -4.65
C LEU A 193 -9.30 -14.49 -4.03
N HIS A 194 -8.62 -13.48 -4.55
CA HIS A 194 -8.89 -12.10 -4.17
C HIS A 194 -10.25 -11.61 -4.67
N TYR A 195 -10.61 -11.90 -5.93
CA TYR A 195 -11.92 -11.52 -6.46
C TYR A 195 -13.07 -12.17 -5.69
N ILE A 196 -12.94 -13.44 -5.29
CA ILE A 196 -13.99 -14.13 -4.52
C ILE A 196 -13.97 -13.82 -3.02
N ASN A 197 -12.90 -13.21 -2.50
CA ASN A 197 -12.84 -12.84 -1.08
C ASN A 197 -13.83 -11.71 -0.79
N ILE A 198 -14.84 -12.01 0.02
CA ILE A 198 -15.89 -11.05 0.37
C ILE A 198 -15.54 -10.20 1.59
N ALA A 199 -14.53 -10.55 2.40
CA ALA A 199 -14.09 -9.82 3.58
C ALA A 199 -12.79 -9.05 3.33
N GLN A 200 -12.12 -8.61 4.40
CA GLN A 200 -10.72 -8.19 4.31
C GLN A 200 -9.85 -9.32 3.76
N PHE A 201 -8.85 -8.92 2.98
CA PHE A 201 -8.11 -9.88 2.17
C PHE A 201 -7.24 -10.82 3.02
N SER A 202 -6.72 -10.32 4.14
CA SER A 202 -5.75 -11.03 4.96
C SER A 202 -6.15 -11.07 6.43
N PHE A 203 -5.92 -12.23 7.02
CA PHE A 203 -6.13 -12.50 8.43
C PHE A 203 -5.08 -11.81 9.33
N HIS A 204 -3.97 -11.35 8.75
CA HIS A 204 -2.83 -10.74 9.45
C HIS A 204 -2.65 -9.26 9.14
N HIS A 205 -3.54 -8.68 8.33
CA HIS A 205 -3.38 -7.30 7.90
C HIS A 205 -3.60 -6.34 9.06
N ILE A 206 -2.52 -5.63 9.41
CA ILE A 206 -2.53 -4.55 10.39
C ILE A 206 -3.08 -3.32 9.69
N ALA A 207 -4.03 -2.63 10.34
CA ALA A 207 -4.47 -1.32 9.90
C ALA A 207 -3.25 -0.44 9.56
N GLU A 208 -3.12 -0.09 8.28
CA GLU A 208 -2.06 0.81 7.84
C GLU A 208 -2.35 2.20 8.40
N VAL A 209 -1.32 2.85 8.94
CA VAL A 209 -1.54 3.97 9.88
C VAL A 209 -2.06 5.21 9.15
N HIS A 210 -1.72 5.35 7.86
CA HIS A 210 -2.15 6.45 7.01
C HIS A 210 -3.58 6.25 6.51
N TYR A 211 -3.97 5.00 6.26
CA TYR A 211 -5.28 4.61 5.74
C TYR A 211 -6.34 4.33 6.83
N LEU A 212 -5.91 4.05 8.08
CA LEU A 212 -6.70 3.56 9.24
C LEU A 212 -7.52 2.29 8.96
N PHE A 213 -8.50 2.41 8.06
CA PHE A 213 -9.41 1.38 7.62
C PHE A 213 -9.38 1.31 6.09
N GLU A 214 -9.25 0.12 5.51
CA GLU A 214 -9.33 -0.10 4.06
C GLU A 214 -10.76 0.12 3.51
N THR A 215 -11.19 1.38 3.33
CA THR A 215 -12.56 1.72 2.88
C THR A 215 -12.58 2.50 1.57
N GLU A 216 -11.61 2.25 0.71
CA GLU A 216 -11.47 2.86 -0.61
C GLU A 216 -12.68 2.52 -1.47
N ARG A 217 -13.03 3.43 -2.37
CA ARG A 217 -14.28 3.30 -3.14
C ARG A 217 -14.31 2.03 -3.97
N ILE A 218 -13.17 1.61 -4.50
CA ILE A 218 -13.10 0.41 -5.33
C ILE A 218 -13.36 -0.89 -4.55
N LEU A 219 -13.04 -0.93 -3.24
CA LEU A 219 -13.40 -2.04 -2.37
C LEU A 219 -14.91 -2.15 -2.17
N PHE A 220 -15.62 -1.01 -2.06
CA PHE A 220 -17.09 -1.01 -2.08
C PHE A 220 -17.64 -1.63 -3.35
N PHE A 221 -17.10 -1.26 -4.51
CA PHE A 221 -17.53 -1.82 -5.80
C PHE A 221 -17.24 -3.31 -5.91
N LEU A 222 -16.08 -3.79 -5.41
CA LEU A 222 -15.78 -5.22 -5.34
C LEU A 222 -16.81 -5.97 -4.48
N LYS A 223 -17.15 -5.46 -3.28
CA LYS A 223 -18.11 -6.15 -2.41
C LYS A 223 -19.52 -6.12 -3.00
N LEU A 224 -19.91 -5.02 -3.65
CA LEU A 224 -21.18 -4.95 -4.40
C LEU A 224 -21.20 -5.87 -5.62
N PHE A 225 -20.08 -6.02 -6.33
CA PHE A 225 -19.92 -6.97 -7.42
C PHE A 225 -20.16 -8.41 -6.93
N ASN A 226 -19.50 -8.80 -5.83
CA ASN A 226 -19.69 -10.13 -5.22
C ASN A 226 -21.12 -10.39 -4.73
N LEU A 227 -21.75 -9.38 -4.13
CA LEU A 227 -23.18 -9.45 -3.76
C LEU A 227 -24.05 -9.64 -5.00
N SER A 228 -23.81 -8.87 -6.07
CA SER A 228 -24.61 -8.91 -7.30
C SER A 228 -24.51 -10.28 -8.00
N ILE A 229 -23.31 -10.87 -8.10
CA ILE A 229 -23.11 -12.23 -8.61
C ILE A 229 -23.86 -13.24 -7.77
N SER A 230 -23.76 -13.15 -6.44
CA SER A 230 -24.45 -14.07 -5.53
C SER A 230 -25.97 -14.00 -5.72
N LEU A 231 -26.53 -12.79 -5.85
CA LEU A 231 -27.94 -12.59 -6.14
C LEU A 231 -28.34 -13.14 -7.51
N ILE A 232 -27.55 -12.89 -8.55
CA ILE A 232 -27.76 -13.44 -9.91
C ILE A 232 -27.83 -14.96 -9.85
N ILE A 233 -26.85 -15.63 -9.21
CA ILE A 233 -26.83 -17.09 -9.07
C ILE A 233 -28.07 -17.59 -8.33
N LEU A 234 -28.42 -16.97 -7.20
CA LEU A 234 -29.61 -17.32 -6.43
C LEU A 234 -30.87 -17.24 -7.31
N PHE A 235 -31.06 -16.13 -8.02
CA PHE A 235 -32.24 -15.95 -8.86
C PHE A 235 -32.26 -16.89 -10.07
N LEU A 236 -31.11 -17.19 -10.70
CA LEU A 236 -31.03 -18.20 -11.76
C LEU A 236 -31.50 -19.57 -11.25
N ILE A 237 -31.03 -20.00 -10.08
CA ILE A 237 -31.46 -21.28 -9.46
C ILE A 237 -32.98 -21.31 -9.30
N TYR A 238 -33.59 -20.21 -8.86
CA TYR A 238 -35.05 -20.14 -8.73
C TYR A 238 -35.78 -20.07 -10.08
N ILE A 239 -35.28 -19.33 -11.07
CA ILE A 239 -35.88 -19.24 -12.42
C ILE A 239 -35.90 -20.62 -13.10
N PHE A 240 -34.80 -21.38 -13.00
CA PHE A 240 -34.69 -22.70 -13.61
C PHE A 240 -35.54 -23.75 -12.89
N ASN A 241 -35.61 -23.71 -11.56
CA ASN A 241 -36.35 -24.69 -10.78
C ASN A 241 -37.86 -24.41 -10.70
N GLU A 242 -38.31 -23.16 -10.92
CA GLU A 242 -39.71 -22.77 -10.70
C GLU A 242 -40.41 -22.26 -11.98
N LYS A 243 -41.19 -23.13 -12.63
CA LYS A 243 -41.89 -22.81 -13.88
C LYS A 243 -43.11 -21.89 -13.71
N SER A 244 -43.80 -21.90 -12.56
CA SER A 244 -45.14 -21.30 -12.42
C SER A 244 -45.18 -19.82 -12.04
N ASN A 245 -44.06 -19.16 -11.74
CA ASN A 245 -44.06 -17.73 -11.41
C ASN A 245 -42.74 -17.00 -11.75
N ARG A 246 -42.34 -17.07 -13.03
CA ARG A 246 -41.10 -16.48 -13.53
C ARG A 246 -41.10 -14.95 -13.55
N LYS A 247 -42.25 -14.30 -13.78
CA LYS A 247 -42.32 -12.84 -14.02
C LYS A 247 -41.83 -11.99 -12.84
N GLY A 248 -42.19 -12.36 -11.60
CA GLY A 248 -41.73 -11.64 -10.40
C GLY A 248 -40.23 -11.84 -10.15
N ILE A 249 -39.74 -13.06 -10.34
CA ILE A 249 -38.33 -13.42 -10.15
C ILE A 249 -37.45 -12.73 -11.21
N VAL A 250 -37.92 -12.64 -12.46
CA VAL A 250 -37.20 -11.98 -13.56
C VAL A 250 -36.99 -10.49 -13.29
N LYS A 251 -37.96 -9.77 -12.70
CA LYS A 251 -37.78 -8.34 -12.38
C LYS A 251 -36.65 -8.12 -11.37
N THR A 252 -36.60 -8.91 -10.31
CA THR A 252 -35.54 -8.83 -9.30
C THR A 252 -34.19 -9.30 -9.83
N PHE A 253 -34.20 -10.30 -10.71
CA PHE A 253 -33.02 -10.74 -11.46
C PHE A 253 -32.44 -9.63 -12.35
N LEU A 254 -33.29 -8.92 -13.10
CA LEU A 254 -32.87 -7.77 -13.91
C LEU A 254 -32.26 -6.65 -13.06
N PHE A 255 -32.83 -6.39 -11.87
CA PHE A 255 -32.24 -5.43 -10.94
C PHE A 255 -30.83 -5.84 -10.47
N ALA A 256 -30.63 -7.12 -10.15
CA ALA A 256 -29.29 -7.62 -9.80
C ALA A 256 -28.30 -7.52 -10.98
N ILE A 257 -28.76 -7.76 -12.21
CA ILE A 257 -27.96 -7.55 -13.43
C ILE A 257 -27.58 -6.08 -13.62
N LEU A 258 -28.51 -5.14 -13.38
CA LEU A 258 -28.20 -3.71 -13.49
C LEU A 258 -27.11 -3.29 -12.50
N ILE A 259 -27.17 -3.77 -11.25
CA ILE A 259 -26.10 -3.54 -10.26
C ILE A 259 -24.79 -4.16 -10.75
N PHE A 260 -24.82 -5.41 -11.24
CA PHE A 260 -23.64 -6.08 -11.77
C PHE A 260 -23.00 -5.28 -12.91
N ILE A 261 -23.78 -4.87 -13.91
CA ILE A 261 -23.31 -4.04 -15.04
C ILE A 261 -22.69 -2.73 -14.55
N TYR A 262 -23.33 -2.07 -13.58
CA TYR A 262 -22.82 -0.83 -12.99
C TYR A 262 -21.45 -1.02 -12.28
N THR A 263 -21.19 -2.20 -11.72
CA THR A 263 -19.92 -2.50 -11.04
C THR A 263 -18.77 -2.88 -12.00
N ILE A 264 -19.05 -3.31 -13.23
CA ILE A 264 -18.02 -3.80 -14.18
C ILE A 264 -16.89 -2.80 -14.44
N PRO A 265 -17.13 -1.50 -14.74
CA PRO A 265 -16.06 -0.55 -15.04
C PRO A 265 -15.04 -0.42 -13.90
N TYR A 266 -15.51 -0.53 -12.65
CA TYR A 266 -14.65 -0.50 -11.46
C TYR A 266 -13.84 -1.78 -11.30
N MET A 267 -14.37 -2.93 -11.73
CA MET A 267 -13.69 -4.22 -11.67
C MET A 267 -12.58 -4.36 -12.71
N ILE A 268 -12.71 -3.70 -13.86
CA ILE A 268 -11.66 -3.66 -14.89
C ILE A 268 -10.41 -2.98 -14.32
N ASN A 269 -10.58 -1.87 -13.60
CA ASN A 269 -9.49 -1.11 -12.98
C ASN A 269 -9.01 -1.72 -11.65
N PHE A 270 -9.64 -2.81 -11.19
CA PHE A 270 -9.32 -3.44 -9.91
C PHE A 270 -7.96 -4.13 -9.93
N ASN A 271 -7.51 -4.65 -11.07
CA ASN A 271 -6.22 -5.33 -11.16
C ASN A 271 -5.04 -4.40 -10.82
N ASP A 272 -5.10 -3.14 -11.26
CA ASP A 272 -4.04 -2.18 -10.97
C ASP A 272 -4.06 -1.83 -9.47
N TYR A 273 -5.26 -1.61 -8.92
CA TYR A 273 -5.43 -1.33 -7.49
C TYR A 273 -5.10 -2.54 -6.58
N PHE A 274 -5.31 -3.75 -7.06
CA PHE A 274 -4.93 -5.00 -6.40
C PHE A 274 -3.41 -5.09 -6.20
N VAL A 275 -2.61 -4.57 -7.13
CA VAL A 275 -1.16 -4.49 -6.95
C VAL A 275 -0.87 -3.60 -5.73
N MET A 276 -1.51 -2.44 -5.60
CA MET A 276 -1.39 -1.54 -4.43
C MET A 276 -1.78 -2.21 -3.11
N LEU A 277 -2.92 -2.92 -3.06
CA LEU A 277 -3.41 -3.58 -1.84
C LEU A 277 -2.60 -4.79 -1.37
N ASN A 278 -2.02 -5.58 -2.29
CA ASN A 278 -1.21 -6.74 -1.89
C ASN A 278 0.15 -6.35 -1.31
N GLY A 279 0.51 -5.07 -1.42
CA GLY A 279 1.65 -4.53 -0.74
C GLY A 279 1.59 -4.67 0.77
N TYR A 280 0.38 -4.69 1.30
CA TYR A 280 0.19 -4.58 2.73
C TYR A 280 0.35 -5.88 3.53
N ASP A 281 0.78 -6.96 2.89
CA ASP A 281 0.63 -8.30 3.45
C ASP A 281 1.93 -8.98 3.89
N THR A 282 3.02 -8.77 3.17
CA THR A 282 4.39 -9.04 3.65
C THR A 282 5.37 -8.18 2.86
N PRO A 283 6.40 -7.59 3.50
CA PRO A 283 7.41 -6.83 2.76
C PRO A 283 8.18 -7.71 1.74
N PHE A 284 8.12 -9.04 1.89
CA PHE A 284 8.57 -10.03 0.90
C PHE A 284 7.72 -10.09 -0.37
N THR A 285 6.38 -10.02 -0.28
CA THR A 285 5.49 -10.02 -1.46
C THR A 285 5.54 -8.70 -2.23
N LEU A 286 5.69 -7.59 -1.51
CA LEU A 286 5.99 -6.25 -2.04
C LEU A 286 7.26 -6.27 -2.88
N ALA A 287 8.35 -6.71 -2.25
CA ALA A 287 9.64 -6.75 -2.89
C ALA A 287 9.63 -7.68 -4.10
N ASN A 288 9.00 -8.85 -3.99
CA ASN A 288 8.86 -9.74 -5.13
C ASN A 288 7.97 -9.19 -6.26
N ALA A 289 7.00 -8.33 -5.99
CA ALA A 289 6.22 -7.70 -7.06
C ALA A 289 7.11 -6.73 -7.87
N GLU A 290 7.78 -5.80 -7.20
CA GLU A 290 8.72 -4.87 -7.83
C GLU A 290 9.92 -5.60 -8.44
N ILE A 291 10.50 -6.59 -7.75
CA ILE A 291 11.61 -7.41 -8.24
C ILE A 291 11.19 -8.26 -9.44
N ARG A 292 9.96 -8.78 -9.49
CA ARG A 292 9.48 -9.48 -10.71
C ARG A 292 9.39 -8.53 -11.89
N HIS A 293 8.96 -7.28 -11.66
CA HIS A 293 8.99 -6.27 -12.70
C HIS A 293 10.43 -5.91 -13.10
N HIS A 294 11.37 -5.88 -12.16
CA HIS A 294 12.80 -5.64 -12.41
C HIS A 294 13.56 -6.78 -13.07
N LYS A 295 13.22 -8.04 -12.81
CA LYS A 295 13.86 -9.19 -13.46
C LYS A 295 13.58 -9.22 -14.97
N VAL A 296 12.52 -8.55 -15.41
CA VAL A 296 12.24 -8.32 -16.84
C VAL A 296 13.12 -7.18 -17.40
N SER A 297 13.64 -6.30 -16.53
CA SER A 297 14.46 -5.13 -16.86
C SER A 297 15.96 -5.33 -16.67
N GLU A 298 16.49 -6.55 -16.46
CA GLU A 298 17.95 -6.79 -16.33
C GLU A 298 18.74 -6.40 -17.60
N ASN A 299 18.04 -6.08 -18.70
CA ASN A 299 18.62 -5.49 -19.92
C ASN A 299 18.57 -3.94 -19.97
N LEU A 300 18.06 -3.27 -18.93
CA LEU A 300 17.84 -1.82 -18.94
C LEU A 300 19.03 -1.05 -18.35
N THR A 301 19.92 -0.73 -19.29
CA THR A 301 20.55 0.57 -19.55
C THR A 301 21.38 1.24 -18.46
N GLU A 302 22.65 1.47 -18.80
CA GLU A 302 23.57 2.42 -18.17
C GLU A 302 22.83 3.67 -17.67
N ILE A 303 23.05 4.02 -16.40
CA ILE A 303 22.59 5.29 -15.85
C ILE A 303 23.24 6.40 -16.69
N GLU A 304 22.42 7.21 -17.35
CA GLU A 304 22.88 8.28 -18.25
C GLU A 304 22.39 9.62 -17.74
N GLU A 305 23.32 10.57 -17.57
CA GLU A 305 22.98 11.93 -17.20
C GLU A 305 22.07 12.58 -18.26
N GLY A 306 21.10 13.37 -17.81
CA GLY A 306 20.19 14.07 -18.71
C GLY A 306 20.89 15.15 -19.53
N LYS A 307 20.61 15.16 -20.84
CA LYS A 307 20.98 16.17 -21.85
C LYS A 307 20.31 17.54 -21.64
N PHE A 308 19.60 17.73 -20.55
CA PHE A 308 18.89 18.96 -20.22
C PHE A 308 18.82 19.18 -18.70
N THR A 309 18.49 20.41 -18.29
CA THR A 309 18.05 20.77 -16.94
C THR A 309 16.57 21.16 -16.98
N ILE A 310 15.86 20.94 -15.88
CA ILE A 310 14.47 21.39 -15.73
C ILE A 310 14.49 22.78 -15.11
N ASP A 311 13.90 23.76 -15.79
CA ASP A 311 13.78 25.12 -15.27
C ASP A 311 12.50 25.26 -14.44
N SER A 312 11.38 24.67 -14.92
CA SER A 312 10.12 24.70 -14.20
C SER A 312 9.19 23.54 -14.53
N ILE A 313 8.34 23.18 -13.56
CA ILE A 313 7.22 22.24 -13.71
C ILE A 313 5.95 22.91 -13.22
N LYS A 314 4.96 23.05 -14.11
CA LYS A 314 3.68 23.70 -13.80
C LYS A 314 2.51 22.84 -14.23
N GLY A 315 1.48 22.65 -13.42
CA GLY A 315 0.32 21.88 -13.89
C GLY A 315 -0.72 21.53 -12.85
N ASP A 316 -1.68 20.72 -13.29
CA ASP A 316 -2.68 20.07 -12.45
C ASP A 316 -2.16 18.71 -11.97
N ILE A 317 -2.28 18.44 -10.67
CA ILE A 317 -2.08 17.11 -10.08
C ILE A 317 -3.43 16.62 -9.55
N ASP A 318 -3.90 15.46 -10.00
CA ASP A 318 -5.11 14.82 -9.45
C ASP A 318 -4.75 13.50 -8.76
N ILE A 319 -4.90 13.47 -7.44
CA ILE A 319 -4.59 12.31 -6.60
C ILE A 319 -5.83 11.52 -6.17
N ARG A 320 -7.02 11.84 -6.70
CA ARG A 320 -8.30 11.27 -6.23
C ARG A 320 -8.52 9.80 -6.61
N LYS A 321 -7.76 9.26 -7.57
CA LYS A 321 -7.95 7.90 -8.12
C LYS A 321 -6.64 7.17 -8.46
N GLY A 322 -5.50 7.66 -7.95
CA GLY A 322 -4.16 7.31 -8.43
C GLY A 322 -3.33 8.58 -8.51
N PHE A 323 -2.32 8.62 -9.37
CA PHE A 323 -1.60 9.84 -9.71
C PHE A 323 -1.89 10.21 -11.17
N ASP A 324 -2.30 11.46 -11.39
CA ASP A 324 -2.51 12.04 -12.73
C ASP A 324 -1.86 13.43 -12.73
N PHE A 325 -1.03 13.68 -13.73
CA PHE A 325 -0.41 14.98 -13.96
C PHE A 325 -0.69 15.45 -15.38
N ARG A 326 -1.14 16.69 -15.48
CA ARG A 326 -1.23 17.42 -16.75
C ARG A 326 -0.60 18.78 -16.60
N GLY A 327 0.44 19.05 -17.38
CA GLY A 327 1.16 20.30 -17.20
C GLY A 327 2.28 20.56 -18.20
N LYS A 328 3.04 21.60 -17.91
CA LYS A 328 4.16 22.11 -18.69
C LYS A 328 5.46 21.87 -17.95
N VAL A 329 6.45 21.33 -18.67
CA VAL A 329 7.82 21.16 -18.20
C VAL A 329 8.73 22.00 -19.08
N SER A 330 9.27 23.08 -18.53
CA SER A 330 10.25 23.92 -19.22
C SER A 330 11.64 23.41 -18.94
N ILE A 331 12.42 23.16 -19.99
CA ILE A 331 13.77 22.61 -19.92
C ILE A 331 14.77 23.46 -20.72
N THR A 332 16.01 23.46 -20.27
CA THR A 332 17.16 24.03 -20.99
C THR A 332 18.08 22.90 -21.44
N LEU A 333 18.41 22.83 -22.74
CA LEU A 333 19.29 21.80 -23.28
C LEU A 333 20.76 22.06 -22.91
N LYS A 334 21.51 21.00 -22.60
CA LYS A 334 22.95 21.05 -22.30
C LYS A 334 23.84 20.75 -23.51
N GLU A 335 23.27 20.12 -24.53
CA GLU A 335 23.96 19.72 -25.75
C GLU A 335 23.01 19.74 -26.94
N ASP A 336 23.57 19.78 -28.14
CA ASP A 336 22.79 19.77 -29.37
C ASP A 336 22.14 18.39 -29.57
N THR A 337 20.81 18.32 -29.56
CA THR A 337 20.08 17.05 -29.65
C THR A 337 18.74 17.20 -30.35
N ASP A 338 18.28 16.13 -30.99
CA ASP A 338 16.93 15.94 -31.52
C ASP A 338 16.13 14.92 -30.71
N GLU A 339 16.69 14.41 -29.61
CA GLU A 339 16.01 13.51 -28.68
C GLU A 339 16.34 13.85 -27.23
N ILE A 340 15.39 13.60 -26.33
CA ILE A 340 15.57 13.74 -24.89
C ILE A 340 15.07 12.50 -24.16
N TYR A 341 15.72 12.20 -23.04
CA TYR A 341 15.35 11.11 -22.15
C TYR A 341 14.96 11.68 -20.80
N PHE A 342 13.80 11.27 -20.29
CA PHE A 342 13.44 11.50 -18.90
C PHE A 342 12.96 10.20 -18.26
N SER A 343 13.04 10.15 -16.94
CA SER A 343 12.66 8.98 -16.16
C SER A 343 11.40 9.28 -15.34
N LEU A 344 10.49 8.31 -15.29
CA LEU A 344 9.28 8.28 -14.47
C LEU A 344 9.12 6.90 -13.85
N TYR A 345 8.41 6.79 -12.72
CA TYR A 345 8.09 5.49 -12.15
C TYR A 345 7.30 4.64 -13.15
N HIS A 346 7.63 3.36 -13.29
CA HIS A 346 7.09 2.47 -14.32
C HIS A 346 5.56 2.32 -14.27
N GLY A 347 4.95 2.52 -13.10
CA GLY A 347 3.49 2.53 -12.94
C GLY A 347 2.78 3.76 -13.50
N LEU A 348 3.54 4.78 -13.94
CA LEU A 348 3.02 6.01 -14.56
C LEU A 348 3.19 5.94 -16.09
N LYS A 349 2.07 6.01 -16.81
CA LYS A 349 2.03 5.90 -18.28
C LYS A 349 1.84 7.27 -18.89
N VAL A 350 2.70 7.61 -19.86
CA VAL A 350 2.59 8.86 -20.61
C VAL A 350 1.49 8.72 -21.65
N ASN A 351 0.50 9.60 -21.58
CA ASN A 351 -0.61 9.66 -22.53
C ASN A 351 -0.20 10.44 -23.78
N PHE A 352 0.45 11.58 -23.61
CA PHE A 352 1.03 12.36 -24.71
C PHE A 352 2.18 13.25 -24.25
N VAL A 353 3.01 13.65 -25.22
CA VAL A 353 4.00 14.73 -25.11
C VAL A 353 3.77 15.71 -26.26
N LYS A 354 3.68 17.01 -25.97
CA LYS A 354 3.56 18.05 -27.02
C LYS A 354 4.62 19.12 -26.88
N LEU A 355 5.01 19.69 -28.00
CA LEU A 355 5.86 20.88 -28.10
C LEU A 355 5.16 21.88 -29.02
N ASP A 356 4.94 23.10 -28.51
CA ASP A 356 4.19 24.15 -29.22
C ASP A 356 2.82 23.68 -29.76
N GLY A 357 2.14 22.82 -28.99
CA GLY A 357 0.84 22.24 -29.33
C GLY A 357 0.87 21.07 -30.30
N LYS A 358 2.03 20.73 -30.89
CA LYS A 358 2.20 19.57 -31.77
C LYS A 358 2.61 18.35 -30.95
N GLU A 359 1.93 17.23 -31.16
CA GLU A 359 2.27 15.95 -30.53
C GLU A 359 3.59 15.39 -31.06
N LEU A 360 4.44 14.95 -30.13
CA LEU A 360 5.76 14.38 -30.40
C LEU A 360 5.70 12.86 -30.29
N ASP A 361 6.51 12.19 -31.10
CA ASP A 361 6.71 10.75 -30.97
C ASP A 361 7.53 10.47 -29.71
N PHE A 362 7.09 9.48 -28.93
CA PHE A 362 7.81 9.00 -27.77
C PHE A 362 7.75 7.48 -27.67
N SER A 363 8.74 6.90 -26.99
CA SER A 363 8.75 5.49 -26.63
C SER A 363 8.95 5.34 -25.13
N GLU A 364 8.33 4.32 -24.57
CA GLU A 364 8.42 3.99 -23.15
C GLU A 364 9.20 2.70 -22.98
N ASP A 365 10.24 2.75 -22.15
CA ASP A 365 11.02 1.58 -21.77
C ASP A 365 11.14 1.51 -20.25
N PHE A 366 10.15 0.84 -19.64
CA PHE A 366 9.99 0.69 -18.19
C PHE A 366 10.03 2.04 -17.43
N TYR A 367 11.19 2.49 -16.94
CA TYR A 367 11.35 3.81 -16.29
C TYR A 367 11.62 4.95 -17.25
N VAL A 368 12.20 4.66 -18.42
CA VAL A 368 12.72 5.67 -19.34
C VAL A 368 11.66 6.05 -20.36
N ARG A 369 11.59 7.33 -20.67
CA ARG A 369 10.77 7.92 -21.72
C ARG A 369 11.70 8.63 -22.69
N LYS A 370 11.75 8.14 -23.92
CA LYS A 370 12.51 8.75 -25.01
C LYS A 370 11.55 9.56 -25.86
N VAL A 371 11.76 10.88 -25.95
CA VAL A 371 10.98 11.79 -26.78
C VAL A 371 11.81 12.23 -27.97
N ILE A 372 11.25 12.11 -29.17
CA ILE A 372 11.83 12.63 -30.41
C ILE A 372 11.33 14.05 -30.61
N LEU A 373 12.25 15.00 -30.68
CA LEU A 373 11.95 16.41 -30.96
C LEU A 373 11.64 16.59 -32.44
N ASP A 374 10.88 17.64 -32.77
CA ASP A 374 10.47 17.92 -34.15
C ASP A 374 11.63 18.41 -35.05
N LYS A 375 12.73 18.81 -34.43
CA LYS A 375 14.00 19.19 -35.06
C LYS A 375 15.15 19.03 -34.06
N LYS A 376 16.37 19.17 -34.56
CA LYS A 376 17.55 19.33 -33.71
C LYS A 376 17.58 20.72 -33.08
N TYR A 377 17.69 20.76 -31.77
CA TYR A 377 17.85 21.97 -30.98
C TYR A 377 19.32 22.11 -30.54
N SER A 378 19.74 23.35 -30.29
CA SER A 378 21.11 23.67 -29.86
C SER A 378 21.24 23.66 -28.34
N SER A 379 22.45 23.45 -27.85
CA SER A 379 22.79 23.70 -26.45
C SER A 379 22.36 25.11 -26.01
N GLY A 380 21.71 25.22 -24.86
CA GLY A 380 21.17 26.45 -24.32
C GLY A 380 19.76 26.81 -24.79
N ASP A 381 19.22 26.10 -25.78
CA ASP A 381 17.83 26.29 -26.20
C ASP A 381 16.87 25.93 -25.06
N LYS A 382 15.84 26.77 -24.91
CA LYS A 382 14.75 26.55 -23.95
C LYS A 382 13.53 26.03 -24.67
N ILE A 383 13.02 24.88 -24.23
CA ILE A 383 11.81 24.28 -24.77
C ILE A 383 10.82 24.01 -23.64
N THR A 384 9.52 24.04 -23.95
CA THR A 384 8.46 23.74 -22.98
C THR A 384 7.62 22.60 -23.52
N LEU A 385 7.60 21.49 -22.79
CA LEU A 385 6.86 20.30 -23.13
C LEU A 385 5.52 20.30 -22.39
N ASP A 386 4.41 20.11 -23.09
CA ASP A 386 3.16 19.75 -22.44
C ASP A 386 3.15 18.23 -22.23
N LEU A 387 3.05 17.78 -20.98
CA LEU A 387 2.99 16.38 -20.59
C LEU A 387 1.65 16.05 -19.98
N ASP A 388 1.14 14.86 -20.31
CA ASP A 388 0.02 14.22 -19.64
C ASP A 388 0.40 12.78 -19.35
N TYR A 389 0.35 12.39 -18.08
CA TYR A 389 0.60 11.01 -17.68
C TYR A 389 -0.20 10.66 -16.44
N SER A 390 -0.59 9.39 -16.34
CA SER A 390 -1.34 8.90 -15.19
C SER A 390 -1.06 7.43 -14.90
N GLY A 391 -1.38 7.01 -13.69
CA GLY A 391 -1.22 5.63 -13.27
C GLY A 391 -1.21 5.46 -11.76
N LEU A 392 -0.60 4.36 -11.32
CA LEU A 392 -0.42 4.05 -9.91
C LEU A 392 1.05 4.19 -9.54
N THR A 393 1.29 4.78 -8.39
CA THR A 393 2.63 4.94 -7.83
C THR A 393 3.07 3.68 -7.08
N ALA A 394 4.32 3.66 -6.62
CA ALA A 394 4.85 2.52 -5.88
C ALA A 394 4.02 2.23 -4.62
N GLN A 395 3.94 0.97 -4.22
CA GLN A 395 3.13 0.56 -3.07
C GLN A 395 3.62 1.21 -1.76
N TYR A 396 4.91 1.51 -1.67
CA TYR A 396 5.54 2.23 -0.56
C TYR A 396 5.32 3.76 -0.61
N PHE A 397 4.97 4.29 -1.79
CA PHE A 397 4.73 5.72 -2.04
C PHE A 397 3.38 5.88 -2.75
N TYR A 398 2.31 5.77 -1.97
CA TYR A 398 0.96 5.66 -2.51
C TYR A 398 0.36 7.03 -2.87
N ALA A 399 -0.57 7.04 -3.82
CA ALA A 399 -1.45 8.16 -4.13
C ALA A 399 -2.85 7.63 -4.40
N GLY A 400 -3.87 8.09 -3.66
CA GLY A 400 -5.21 7.53 -3.75
C GLY A 400 -6.31 8.36 -3.09
N ASP A 401 -7.51 7.79 -2.98
CA ASP A 401 -8.69 8.55 -2.54
C ASP A 401 -8.76 8.84 -1.03
N LYS A 402 -7.83 8.29 -0.24
CA LYS A 402 -7.73 8.47 1.22
C LYS A 402 -6.49 9.17 1.71
N ALA A 403 -5.35 8.92 1.08
CA ALA A 403 -4.07 9.44 1.51
C ALA A 403 -3.08 9.47 0.33
N VAL A 404 -2.06 10.31 0.47
CA VAL A 404 -0.92 10.38 -0.44
C VAL A 404 0.38 10.48 0.36
N PHE A 405 1.40 9.76 -0.08
CA PHE A 405 2.76 9.90 0.39
C PHE A 405 3.70 9.74 -0.80
N LEU A 406 4.11 10.88 -1.37
CA LEU A 406 5.04 10.96 -2.49
C LEU A 406 6.25 11.78 -2.03
N PRO A 407 7.36 11.13 -1.66
CA PRO A 407 8.56 11.82 -1.27
C PRO A 407 9.21 12.54 -2.44
N ASN A 408 9.95 13.60 -2.12
CA ASN A 408 10.63 14.44 -3.10
C ASN A 408 11.74 13.77 -3.90
N TYR A 409 12.27 12.66 -3.40
CA TYR A 409 13.29 11.86 -4.08
C TYR A 409 12.72 10.74 -4.96
N PHE A 410 11.39 10.57 -4.98
CA PHE A 410 10.71 9.56 -5.81
C PHE A 410 10.34 10.15 -7.17
N ASN A 411 10.55 9.41 -8.25
CA ASN A 411 10.34 9.89 -9.62
C ASN A 411 8.87 9.86 -10.09
N TYR A 412 7.99 10.42 -9.27
CA TYR A 412 6.62 10.67 -9.68
C TYR A 412 6.49 11.93 -10.57
N LEU A 413 7.52 12.79 -10.57
CA LEU A 413 7.71 13.87 -11.55
C LEU A 413 8.86 13.53 -12.51
N PRO A 414 8.89 14.10 -13.73
CA PRO A 414 9.92 13.81 -14.72
C PRO A 414 11.31 14.15 -14.20
N TYR A 415 12.24 13.18 -14.27
CA TYR A 415 13.64 13.37 -13.92
C TYR A 415 14.54 13.29 -15.16
N PRO A 416 15.53 14.18 -15.37
CA PRO A 416 16.36 14.15 -16.58
C PRO A 416 17.23 12.90 -16.70
N GLY A 417 17.37 12.38 -17.92
CA GLY A 417 18.24 11.25 -18.24
C GLY A 417 17.60 9.88 -18.05
N LYS A 418 18.45 8.85 -18.09
CA LYS A 418 18.06 7.43 -17.93
C LYS A 418 18.39 6.99 -16.52
N ASN A 419 17.36 6.85 -15.69
CA ASN A 419 17.48 6.52 -14.28
C ASN A 419 16.44 5.48 -13.89
N ASN A 420 16.84 4.58 -13.00
CA ASN A 420 15.94 3.62 -12.39
C ASN A 420 15.38 4.22 -11.09
N ALA A 421 14.06 4.22 -10.92
CA ALA A 421 13.42 4.66 -9.66
C ALA A 421 13.75 3.73 -8.49
N ILE A 422 13.93 2.46 -8.82
CA ILE A 422 14.07 1.35 -7.90
C ILE A 422 15.16 0.43 -8.46
N SER A 423 15.97 -0.16 -7.59
CA SER A 423 16.90 -1.24 -7.92
C SER A 423 16.58 -2.47 -7.07
N GLY A 424 16.52 -3.65 -7.69
CA GLY A 424 16.30 -4.92 -6.99
C GLY A 424 17.63 -5.54 -6.57
N GLU A 425 17.77 -5.93 -5.29
CA GLU A 425 18.93 -6.69 -4.80
C GLU A 425 18.66 -8.21 -4.81
N THR A 426 19.74 -8.99 -4.89
CA THR A 426 19.76 -10.47 -4.90
C THR A 426 19.12 -11.14 -3.67
N ASN A 427 18.85 -10.38 -2.60
CA ASN A 427 18.29 -10.87 -1.34
C ASN A 427 16.81 -10.50 -1.12
N GLN A 428 16.04 -10.31 -2.19
CA GLN A 428 14.59 -9.98 -2.11
C GLN A 428 14.31 -8.65 -1.41
N MET A 429 15.25 -7.71 -1.48
CA MET A 429 15.09 -6.34 -0.98
C MET A 429 14.95 -5.37 -2.16
N VAL A 430 14.10 -4.37 -1.96
CA VAL A 430 13.87 -3.28 -2.90
C VAL A 430 14.63 -2.07 -2.42
N VAL A 431 15.57 -1.59 -3.22
CA VAL A 431 16.32 -0.36 -2.95
C VAL A 431 15.68 0.77 -3.74
N ILE A 432 15.30 1.84 -3.06
CA ILE A 432 14.75 3.03 -3.69
C ILE A 432 15.91 3.95 -4.04
N ASN A 433 16.05 4.27 -5.33
CA ASN A 433 17.08 5.18 -5.78
C ASN A 433 16.58 6.61 -5.53
N GLN A 434 17.29 7.35 -4.69
CA GLN A 434 16.96 8.73 -4.38
C GLN A 434 17.41 9.64 -5.55
N LEU A 435 16.46 10.27 -6.23
CA LEU A 435 16.73 11.11 -7.40
C LEU A 435 16.47 12.58 -7.05
N TYR A 436 17.55 13.38 -6.99
CA TYR A 436 17.52 14.80 -6.69
C TYR A 436 18.01 15.61 -7.91
N CYS A 437 17.35 16.72 -8.23
CA CYS A 437 17.81 17.60 -9.30
C CYS A 437 19.15 18.25 -8.94
N ASN A 438 19.35 18.64 -7.68
CA ASN A 438 20.54 19.35 -7.19
C ASN A 438 20.77 20.71 -7.89
N TYR A 439 19.71 21.31 -8.43
CA TYR A 439 19.69 22.66 -8.96
C TYR A 439 18.27 23.25 -8.78
N PRO A 440 18.11 24.58 -8.65
CA PRO A 440 16.82 25.19 -8.41
C PRO A 440 15.83 24.95 -9.55
N VAL A 441 14.65 24.40 -9.23
CA VAL A 441 13.53 24.22 -10.16
C VAL A 441 12.31 24.95 -9.62
N TYR A 442 11.62 25.71 -10.46
CA TYR A 442 10.37 26.36 -10.10
C TYR A 442 9.18 25.42 -10.27
N TYR A 443 8.32 25.33 -9.25
CA TYR A 443 7.13 24.50 -9.22
C TYR A 443 5.87 25.33 -9.04
N GLU A 444 4.79 24.95 -9.73
CA GLU A 444 3.47 25.57 -9.61
C GLU A 444 2.37 24.51 -9.87
N PHE A 445 1.64 24.12 -8.84
CA PHE A 445 0.67 23.03 -8.93
C PHE A 445 -0.71 23.42 -8.41
N ASP A 446 -1.76 23.02 -9.14
CA ASP A 446 -3.13 22.92 -8.58
C ASP A 446 -3.39 21.45 -8.22
N VAL A 447 -3.62 21.17 -6.93
CA VAL A 447 -3.71 19.79 -6.43
C VAL A 447 -5.15 19.43 -6.10
N LYS A 448 -5.70 18.44 -6.81
CA LYS A 448 -7.05 17.91 -6.62
C LYS A 448 -7.00 16.67 -5.73
N SER A 449 -7.58 16.79 -4.54
CA SER A 449 -7.65 15.74 -3.52
C SER A 449 -9.01 15.74 -2.81
N TYR A 450 -9.32 14.71 -2.00
CA TYR A 450 -10.48 14.70 -1.10
C TYR A 450 -10.15 15.10 0.33
N TYR A 451 -8.88 15.39 0.59
CA TYR A 451 -8.30 15.64 1.89
C TYR A 451 -7.22 16.72 1.73
N ASP A 452 -6.87 17.39 2.82
CA ASP A 452 -5.82 18.40 2.80
C ASP A 452 -4.45 17.77 2.52
N VAL A 453 -3.66 18.46 1.70
CA VAL A 453 -2.30 18.06 1.32
C VAL A 453 -1.30 19.11 1.79
N GLU A 454 -0.10 18.64 2.08
CA GLU A 454 1.07 19.42 2.44
C GLU A 454 2.19 19.14 1.45
N MET A 455 2.96 20.19 1.14
CA MET A 455 4.10 20.16 0.23
C MET A 455 5.22 21.03 0.80
N ASN A 456 6.46 20.84 0.38
CA ASN A 456 7.58 21.76 0.64
C ASN A 456 7.53 23.02 -0.25
N LEU A 457 6.32 23.50 -0.57
CA LEU A 457 6.06 24.68 -1.38
C LEU A 457 5.10 25.61 -0.65
N GLU A 458 5.15 26.90 -0.96
CA GLU A 458 4.22 27.86 -0.38
C GLU A 458 2.81 27.65 -0.94
N LYS A 459 1.81 27.68 -0.06
CA LYS A 459 0.40 27.56 -0.45
C LYS A 459 -0.08 28.87 -1.07
N ASP A 460 -0.68 28.80 -2.26
CA ASP A 460 -1.23 29.94 -2.99
C ASP A 460 -2.69 29.65 -3.41
N GLY A 461 -3.64 30.11 -2.60
CA GLY A 461 -5.05 29.79 -2.80
C GLY A 461 -5.33 28.28 -2.67
N SER A 462 -5.80 27.65 -3.75
CA SER A 462 -5.98 26.19 -3.83
C SER A 462 -4.73 25.43 -4.29
N GLY A 463 -3.71 26.14 -4.78
CA GLY A 463 -2.49 25.57 -5.33
C GLY A 463 -1.26 25.76 -4.44
N PHE A 464 -0.12 25.37 -4.98
CA PHE A 464 1.19 25.45 -4.34
C PHE A 464 2.21 25.99 -5.34
N LYS A 465 3.11 26.88 -4.90
CA LYS A 465 4.19 27.41 -5.73
C LYS A 465 5.47 27.63 -4.95
N GLY A 466 6.61 27.54 -5.61
CA GLY A 466 7.90 27.77 -4.97
C GLY A 466 9.07 27.26 -5.81
N THR A 467 10.28 27.46 -5.30
CA THR A 467 11.50 26.91 -5.93
C THR A 467 12.10 25.87 -5.01
N SER A 468 12.49 24.72 -5.55
CA SER A 468 13.19 23.68 -4.79
C SER A 468 14.29 23.03 -5.64
N ASP A 469 15.41 22.73 -5.01
CA ASP A 469 16.55 22.01 -5.59
C ASP A 469 16.58 20.51 -5.24
N ILE A 470 15.78 20.11 -4.26
CA ILE A 470 15.62 18.72 -3.80
C ILE A 470 14.36 18.04 -4.35
N GLY A 471 13.56 18.73 -5.17
CA GLY A 471 12.28 18.23 -5.66
C GLY A 471 11.11 18.56 -4.73
N VAL A 472 9.96 17.94 -4.95
CA VAL A 472 8.72 18.28 -4.26
C VAL A 472 8.19 17.07 -3.53
N PHE A 473 7.74 17.20 -2.29
CA PHE A 473 6.96 16.15 -1.64
C PHE A 473 5.47 16.46 -1.71
N ILE A 474 4.63 15.42 -1.67
CA ILE A 474 3.20 15.53 -1.44
C ILE A 474 2.81 14.55 -0.34
N VAL A 475 2.28 15.07 0.77
CA VAL A 475 1.75 14.26 1.87
C VAL A 475 0.34 14.70 2.22
N GLY A 476 -0.59 13.77 2.38
CA GLY A 476 -2.00 14.07 2.62
C GLY A 476 -2.77 12.88 3.18
N GLY A 477 -3.92 13.16 3.80
CA GLY A 477 -4.80 12.15 4.38
C GLY A 477 -5.05 12.41 5.86
N ASN A 478 -4.95 11.37 6.69
CA ASN A 478 -5.19 11.46 8.13
C ASN A 478 -3.96 11.98 8.91
N GLN A 479 -3.53 13.20 8.61
CA GLN A 479 -2.36 13.83 9.22
C GLN A 479 -2.69 15.10 10.00
N GLU A 480 -1.84 15.42 10.96
CA GLU A 480 -1.75 16.72 11.62
C GLU A 480 -0.43 17.39 11.31
N VAL A 481 -0.47 18.72 11.34
CA VAL A 481 0.67 19.58 11.06
C VAL A 481 0.81 20.50 12.26
N VAL A 482 1.98 20.47 12.89
CA VAL A 482 2.35 21.35 14.00
C VAL A 482 3.71 21.96 13.74
N GLU A 483 3.97 23.11 14.32
CA GLU A 483 5.29 23.73 14.27
C GLU A 483 5.96 23.59 15.63
N ILE A 484 7.15 22.99 15.66
CA ILE A 484 7.96 22.79 16.86
C ILE A 484 9.33 23.37 16.58
N ASP A 485 9.72 24.42 17.33
CA ASP A 485 10.99 25.12 17.16
C ASP A 485 11.31 25.57 15.72
N GLY A 486 10.30 26.06 14.98
CA GLY A 486 10.45 26.48 13.59
C GLY A 486 10.51 25.33 12.56
N VAL A 487 10.40 24.07 13.01
CA VAL A 487 10.30 22.89 12.14
C VAL A 487 8.83 22.53 11.97
N LYS A 488 8.39 22.38 10.72
CA LYS A 488 7.04 21.94 10.39
C LYS A 488 6.97 20.42 10.48
N VAL A 489 6.30 19.93 11.52
CA VAL A 489 6.15 18.51 11.81
C VAL A 489 4.82 17.99 11.26
N ILE A 490 4.91 17.00 10.39
CA ILE A 490 3.77 16.29 9.80
C ILE A 490 3.74 14.89 10.41
N TYR A 491 2.65 14.57 11.12
CA TYR A 491 2.50 13.28 11.79
C TYR A 491 1.04 12.80 11.74
N GLU A 492 0.82 11.52 12.02
CA GLU A 492 -0.49 10.91 11.82
C GLU A 492 -1.45 11.19 12.98
N LYS A 493 -2.75 11.37 12.67
CA LYS A 493 -3.70 11.72 13.72
C LYS A 493 -3.97 10.63 14.76
N SER A 494 -3.53 9.42 14.48
CA SER A 494 -3.60 8.31 15.42
C SER A 494 -2.52 8.40 16.51
N PHE A 495 -1.45 9.17 16.31
CA PHE A 495 -0.32 9.32 17.23
C PHE A 495 -0.43 10.53 18.18
N HIS A 496 -1.61 11.13 18.30
CA HIS A 496 -1.84 12.36 19.08
C HIS A 496 -1.33 12.39 20.51
N ASN A 497 -1.26 11.23 21.18
CA ASN A 497 -0.75 11.16 22.55
C ASN A 497 0.79 11.29 22.65
N ASN A 498 1.47 11.62 21.56
CA ASN A 498 2.92 11.61 21.47
C ASN A 498 3.53 12.92 20.94
N GLN A 499 2.84 14.07 20.99
CA GLN A 499 3.48 15.36 20.68
C GLN A 499 4.78 15.56 21.48
N ASP A 500 4.79 15.17 22.76
CA ASP A 500 6.00 15.17 23.60
C ASP A 500 7.06 14.16 23.09
N GLU A 501 6.65 12.98 22.61
CA GLU A 501 7.58 12.02 22.00
C GLU A 501 8.16 12.55 20.68
N ILE A 502 7.35 13.24 19.88
CA ILE A 502 7.74 13.89 18.63
C ILE A 502 8.72 15.03 18.91
N GLY A 503 8.42 15.88 19.89
CA GLY A 503 9.33 16.93 20.36
C GLY A 503 10.66 16.34 20.83
N ARG A 504 10.61 15.27 21.63
CA ARG A 504 11.83 14.58 22.09
C ARG A 504 12.62 13.94 20.95
N LYS A 505 11.95 13.36 19.95
CA LYS A 505 12.62 12.84 18.75
C LYS A 505 13.33 13.95 17.98
N LEU A 506 12.72 15.12 17.86
CA LEU A 506 13.33 16.28 17.23
C LEU A 506 14.53 16.80 18.04
N GLU A 507 14.44 16.82 19.37
CA GLU A 507 15.57 17.15 20.25
C GLU A 507 16.73 16.17 20.07
N ILE A 508 16.46 14.85 20.10
CA ILE A 508 17.46 13.81 19.87
C ILE A 508 18.11 13.99 18.48
N TYR A 509 17.32 14.32 17.45
CA TYR A 509 17.88 14.62 16.14
C TYR A 509 18.84 15.82 16.18
N LYS A 510 18.47 16.91 16.86
CA LYS A 510 19.32 18.10 17.01
C LYS A 510 20.62 17.76 17.75
N GLU A 511 20.56 16.97 18.82
CA GLU A 511 21.74 16.48 19.54
C GLU A 511 22.65 15.63 18.65
N ASN A 512 22.07 14.66 17.94
CA ASN A 512 22.81 13.76 17.06
C ASN A 512 23.43 14.51 15.88
N ARG A 513 22.75 15.53 15.34
CA ARG A 513 23.28 16.43 14.31
C ARG A 513 24.54 17.15 14.79
N ILE A 514 24.52 17.72 15.99
CA ILE A 514 25.68 18.39 16.59
C ILE A 514 26.83 17.39 16.76
N ALA A 515 26.54 16.18 17.21
CA ALA A 515 27.53 15.10 17.30
C ALA A 515 28.14 14.75 15.93
N LEU A 516 27.33 14.63 14.88
CA LEU A 516 27.81 14.36 13.51
C LEU A 516 28.73 15.46 12.98
N ILE A 517 28.37 16.73 13.21
CA ILE A 517 29.20 17.89 12.84
C ILE A 517 30.55 17.82 13.57
N ASN A 518 30.52 17.62 14.89
CA ASN A 518 31.73 17.66 15.72
C ASN A 518 32.65 16.45 15.50
N GLN A 519 32.07 15.26 15.35
CA GLN A 519 32.83 14.00 15.26
C GLN A 519 33.34 13.71 13.85
N TYR A 520 32.53 14.05 12.83
CA TYR A 520 32.82 13.65 11.44
C TYR A 520 32.91 14.81 10.46
N GLY A 521 32.57 16.05 10.87
CA GLY A 521 32.62 17.23 10.00
C GLY A 521 31.55 17.22 8.90
N PHE A 522 30.41 16.57 9.12
CA PHE A 522 29.27 16.68 8.21
C PHE A 522 28.50 17.96 8.48
N ASP A 523 28.38 18.81 7.45
CA ASP A 523 27.53 20.00 7.52
C ASP A 523 26.07 19.60 7.22
N VAL A 524 25.43 19.00 8.22
CA VAL A 524 24.02 18.61 8.14
C VAL A 524 23.16 19.85 8.37
N LYS A 525 22.21 20.16 7.46
CA LYS A 525 21.27 21.28 7.66
C LYS A 525 20.21 20.94 8.72
N GLU A 526 19.63 21.97 9.32
CA GLU A 526 18.43 21.77 10.13
C GLU A 526 17.22 21.49 9.21
N PRO A 527 16.37 20.53 9.57
CA PRO A 527 15.20 20.22 8.77
C PRO A 527 14.18 21.33 8.89
N GLU A 528 13.64 21.77 7.75
CA GLU A 528 12.42 22.60 7.71
C GLU A 528 11.17 21.74 7.94
N TYR A 529 11.23 20.46 7.54
CA TYR A 529 10.13 19.51 7.64
C TYR A 529 10.55 18.24 8.39
N PHE A 530 9.70 17.81 9.32
CA PHE A 530 9.81 16.52 9.98
C PHE A 530 8.57 15.67 9.67
N ILE A 531 8.73 14.64 8.86
CA ILE A 531 7.64 13.76 8.42
C ILE A 531 7.74 12.46 9.23
N ASN A 532 6.96 12.38 10.30
CA ASN A 532 6.89 11.23 11.20
C ASN A 532 5.67 10.38 10.84
N LEU A 533 5.85 9.60 9.77
CA LEU A 533 4.86 8.72 9.21
C LEU A 533 5.37 7.29 9.39
N LYS A 534 4.75 6.52 10.30
CA LYS A 534 5.15 5.12 10.51
C LYS A 534 4.69 4.31 9.32
N THR A 535 5.56 4.23 8.33
CA THR A 535 5.42 3.27 7.24
C THR A 535 5.77 1.88 7.81
N TYR A 536 4.76 1.10 8.20
CA TYR A 536 4.91 -0.27 8.73
C TYR A 536 5.77 -1.20 7.83
N TYR A 537 6.03 -0.81 6.59
CA TYR A 537 6.70 -1.58 5.55
C TYR A 537 8.18 -1.26 5.35
N ASN A 538 8.75 -0.39 6.20
CA ASN A 538 10.17 0.00 6.13
C ASN A 538 11.15 -0.81 7.02
N PRO A 539 10.97 -2.13 7.30
CA PRO A 539 12.09 -2.95 7.78
C PRO A 539 12.84 -3.69 6.65
N LEU A 540 12.29 -3.80 5.43
CA LEU A 540 12.97 -4.44 4.27
C LEU A 540 13.36 -3.49 3.14
N VAL A 541 12.65 -2.37 2.97
CA VAL A 541 13.30 -1.17 2.46
C VAL A 541 14.13 -0.73 3.66
N ASN A 542 15.45 -0.65 3.52
CA ASN A 542 16.37 -0.56 4.66
C ASN A 542 15.86 0.45 5.69
N GLY A 543 16.00 0.14 6.97
CA GLY A 543 15.84 1.10 8.05
C GLY A 543 16.77 2.29 7.82
N MET A 544 16.36 3.18 6.93
CA MET A 544 16.99 4.42 6.58
C MET A 544 15.89 5.44 6.79
N THR A 545 16.08 6.25 7.81
CA THR A 545 15.63 7.64 7.76
C THR A 545 16.08 8.13 6.39
N VAL A 546 15.22 8.77 5.61
CA VAL A 546 15.72 9.48 4.43
C VAL A 546 15.92 10.90 4.87
N LEU A 547 17.17 11.35 4.91
CA LEU A 547 17.49 12.76 5.09
C LEU A 547 17.62 13.36 3.70
N SER A 548 16.60 14.10 3.29
CA SER A 548 16.65 14.89 2.07
C SER A 548 16.91 16.34 2.45
N GLU A 549 18.18 16.72 2.64
CA GLU A 549 18.66 18.04 3.10
C GLU A 549 17.82 18.68 4.22
N ASN A 550 16.67 19.29 3.89
CA ASN A 550 15.77 19.99 4.81
C ASN A 550 14.52 19.16 5.22
N ILE A 551 14.39 17.91 4.79
CA ILE A 551 13.26 17.03 5.11
C ILE A 551 13.77 15.78 5.82
N LEU A 552 13.28 15.55 7.03
CA LEU A 552 13.59 14.38 7.85
C LEU A 552 12.38 13.43 7.84
N TYR A 553 12.52 12.26 7.21
CA TYR A 553 11.52 11.18 7.25
C TYR A 553 11.88 10.17 8.36
N ASP A 554 11.10 10.08 9.43
CA ASP A 554 11.46 9.22 10.58
C ASP A 554 10.91 7.79 10.47
N ASN A 555 11.78 6.82 10.74
CA ASN A 555 11.40 5.46 11.14
C ASN A 555 12.27 4.89 12.30
N ILE A 556 13.31 5.60 12.76
CA ILE A 556 14.47 4.98 13.45
C ILE A 556 14.91 5.74 14.70
N LEU A 557 14.43 6.96 14.96
CA LEU A 557 14.73 7.65 16.20
C LEU A 557 14.04 6.91 17.36
N ASP A 558 14.60 5.77 17.77
CA ASP A 558 14.25 5.06 18.98
C ASP A 558 14.88 5.83 20.11
N THR A 559 13.99 6.41 20.86
CA THR A 559 14.24 7.30 21.95
C THR A 559 14.97 6.68 23.17
N LYS A 560 15.51 5.46 23.03
CA LYS A 560 16.10 4.65 24.09
C LYS A 560 17.62 4.47 23.99
N SER A 561 18.29 4.77 22.87
CA SER A 561 19.76 4.79 22.82
C SER A 561 20.31 5.84 21.85
N ASN A 562 20.98 6.85 22.39
CA ASN A 562 21.58 7.95 21.60
C ASN A 562 22.68 7.44 20.65
N GLU A 563 23.55 6.52 21.07
CA GLU A 563 24.67 6.03 20.22
C GLU A 563 24.19 5.36 18.92
N LYS A 564 23.30 4.36 19.00
CA LYS A 564 22.74 3.73 17.78
C LYS A 564 21.97 4.72 16.92
N SER A 565 21.34 5.73 17.52
CA SER A 565 20.63 6.76 16.76
C SER A 565 21.59 7.67 15.99
N ILE A 566 22.75 8.02 16.57
CA ILE A 566 23.82 8.77 15.90
C ILE A 566 24.40 7.94 14.75
N GLU A 567 24.66 6.65 14.99
CA GLU A 567 25.16 5.73 13.97
C GLU A 567 24.19 5.61 12.80
N MET A 568 22.90 5.38 13.05
CA MET A 568 21.91 5.30 11.97
C MET A 568 21.73 6.63 11.24
N LEU A 569 21.88 7.76 11.93
CA LEU A 569 21.88 9.09 11.32
C LEU A 569 23.13 9.31 10.43
N TYR A 570 24.29 8.85 10.89
CA TYR A 570 25.54 8.83 10.12
C TYR A 570 25.36 8.04 8.83
N ILE A 571 24.88 6.79 8.92
CA ILE A 571 24.65 5.90 7.77
C ILE A 571 23.66 6.54 6.79
N THR A 572 22.56 7.06 7.32
CA THR A 572 21.53 7.74 6.53
C THR A 572 22.11 8.91 5.75
N TYR A 573 22.79 9.82 6.45
CA TYR A 573 23.35 11.02 5.83
C TYR A 573 24.43 10.66 4.82
N PHE A 574 25.26 9.67 5.16
CA PHE A 574 26.26 9.13 4.28
C PHE A 574 25.65 8.62 2.98
N LEU A 575 24.56 7.83 3.04
CA LEU A 575 23.91 7.28 1.86
C LEU A 575 23.10 8.32 1.07
N SER A 576 22.59 9.37 1.73
CA SER A 576 21.86 10.46 1.07
C SER A 576 22.75 11.60 0.59
N ASP A 577 24.05 11.61 0.93
CA ASP A 577 24.98 12.63 0.48
C ASP A 577 25.04 12.65 -1.05
N LYS A 578 24.77 13.83 -1.64
CA LYS A 578 24.74 14.04 -3.10
C LYS A 578 26.02 13.60 -3.81
N HIS A 579 27.16 13.58 -3.12
CA HIS A 579 28.42 13.11 -3.68
C HIS A 579 28.48 11.59 -3.76
N ILE A 580 27.79 10.89 -2.86
CA ILE A 580 27.64 9.43 -2.88
C ILE A 580 26.55 9.01 -3.86
N ALA A 581 25.45 9.75 -3.96
CA ALA A 581 24.39 9.51 -4.93
C ALA A 581 24.89 9.53 -6.40
N LYS A 582 25.96 10.27 -6.68
CA LYS A 582 26.62 10.36 -8.00
C LYS A 582 27.61 9.24 -8.31
N GLN A 583 27.93 8.39 -7.33
CA GLN A 583 28.90 7.31 -7.51
C GLN A 583 28.32 6.19 -8.38
N ASP A 584 29.21 5.42 -9.00
CA ASP A 584 28.83 4.19 -9.69
C ASP A 584 28.02 3.28 -8.75
N TYR A 585 27.04 2.55 -9.31
CA TYR A 585 26.18 1.67 -8.53
C TYR A 585 26.99 0.64 -7.72
N LYS A 586 28.06 0.06 -8.28
CA LYS A 586 28.90 -0.93 -7.60
C LYS A 586 29.64 -0.33 -6.41
N VAL A 587 30.10 0.92 -6.55
CA VAL A 587 30.73 1.69 -5.48
C VAL A 587 29.73 1.97 -4.36
N ARG A 588 28.51 2.41 -4.69
CA ARG A 588 27.45 2.63 -3.69
C ARG A 588 27.10 1.35 -2.93
N VAL A 589 26.98 0.22 -3.63
CA VAL A 589 26.70 -1.08 -3.02
C VAL A 589 27.83 -1.51 -2.10
N LEU A 590 29.09 -1.48 -2.55
CA LEU A 590 30.25 -1.85 -1.71
C LEU A 590 30.32 -0.99 -0.44
N ILE A 591 30.12 0.31 -0.58
CA ILE A 591 30.15 1.23 0.55
C ILE A 591 28.97 0.98 1.52
N LYS A 592 27.76 0.76 0.98
CA LYS A 592 26.58 0.39 1.78
C LYS A 592 26.80 -0.93 2.53
N ASP A 593 27.36 -1.93 1.88
CA ASP A 593 27.64 -3.22 2.49
C ASP A 593 28.71 -3.10 3.57
N LEU A 594 29.78 -2.32 3.33
CA LEU A 594 30.79 -1.98 4.34
C LEU A 594 30.15 -1.33 5.58
N ILE A 595 29.20 -0.43 5.38
CA ILE A 595 28.46 0.23 6.44
C ILE A 595 27.57 -0.73 7.21
N ASN A 596 26.70 -1.45 6.51
CA ASN A 596 25.82 -2.46 7.11
C ASN A 596 26.62 -3.47 7.94
N TYR A 597 27.81 -3.79 7.49
CA TYR A 597 28.68 -4.74 8.13
C TYR A 597 29.33 -4.24 9.42
N THR A 598 29.77 -2.97 9.44
CA THR A 598 30.31 -2.32 10.64
C THR A 598 29.25 -2.15 11.74
N TYR A 599 27.98 -1.95 11.36
CA TYR A 599 26.94 -1.50 12.32
C TYR A 599 25.85 -2.52 12.66
N ASN A 600 25.49 -3.47 11.77
CA ASN A 600 24.30 -4.31 12.00
C ASN A 600 24.57 -5.73 12.54
N ASP A 601 25.81 -6.06 12.93
CA ASP A 601 26.16 -7.41 13.42
C ASP A 601 25.61 -8.54 12.51
N ILE A 602 25.49 -8.24 11.21
CA ILE A 602 24.90 -9.16 10.25
C ILE A 602 25.85 -10.35 10.15
N THR A 603 25.36 -11.51 10.58
CA THR A 603 26.00 -12.79 10.30
C THR A 603 25.90 -13.01 8.80
N LEU A 604 26.97 -12.67 8.07
CA LEU A 604 27.14 -13.17 6.71
C LEU A 604 27.05 -14.70 6.81
N GLY A 605 26.07 -15.28 6.13
CA GLY A 605 26.06 -16.72 5.92
C GLY A 605 27.42 -17.13 5.35
N ASN A 606 28.00 -18.23 5.84
CA ASN A 606 29.32 -18.69 5.43
C ASN A 606 29.46 -18.59 3.88
N PRO A 607 30.47 -17.89 3.34
CA PRO A 607 30.68 -17.75 1.90
C PRO A 607 30.64 -19.09 1.16
N GLU A 608 31.10 -20.17 1.81
CA GLU A 608 31.09 -21.53 1.25
C GLU A 608 29.68 -22.15 1.12
N GLN A 609 28.72 -21.74 1.95
CA GLN A 609 27.31 -22.16 1.81
C GLN A 609 26.58 -21.43 0.67
N SER A 610 27.10 -20.28 0.22
CA SER A 610 26.57 -19.55 -0.94
C SER A 610 26.98 -20.16 -2.29
N ASN A 611 27.97 -21.05 -2.33
CA ASN A 611 28.50 -21.67 -3.56
C ASN A 611 27.44 -22.47 -4.36
N ASN A 612 26.36 -22.95 -3.73
CA ASN A 612 25.27 -23.64 -4.44
C ASN A 612 24.18 -22.71 -4.98
N ILE A 613 24.22 -21.42 -4.65
CA ILE A 613 23.24 -20.40 -5.06
C ILE A 613 23.91 -19.34 -5.97
N GLY A 614 25.20 -19.06 -5.77
CA GLY A 614 25.97 -18.06 -6.51
C GLY A 614 26.10 -18.32 -8.01
N ASP A 615 26.34 -19.57 -8.41
CA ASP A 615 26.60 -19.92 -9.83
C ASP A 615 25.36 -19.83 -10.74
N ARG A 616 24.15 -19.69 -10.18
CA ARG A 616 22.90 -19.63 -10.96
C ARG A 616 22.21 -18.28 -10.95
N LEU A 617 22.70 -17.28 -10.21
CA LEU A 617 21.94 -16.05 -9.95
C LEU A 617 22.74 -14.74 -10.05
N ASN A 618 24.04 -14.73 -10.40
CA ASN A 618 24.76 -13.46 -10.48
C ASN A 618 26.03 -13.48 -11.37
N PRO A 619 26.01 -12.89 -12.59
CA PRO A 619 27.19 -12.81 -13.45
C PRO A 619 28.15 -11.64 -13.13
N ASP A 620 27.77 -10.68 -12.26
CA ASP A 620 28.32 -9.31 -12.37
C ASP A 620 29.40 -8.91 -11.35
N GLY A 621 29.94 -9.86 -10.58
CA GLY A 621 31.13 -9.65 -9.73
C GLY A 621 30.90 -9.31 -8.25
N SER A 622 29.66 -9.32 -7.76
CA SER A 622 29.31 -9.08 -6.35
C SER A 622 29.95 -10.07 -5.36
N TYR A 623 30.28 -11.28 -5.81
CA TYR A 623 30.97 -12.29 -5.01
C TYR A 623 32.36 -11.82 -4.55
N ASN A 624 33.09 -11.08 -5.39
CA ASN A 624 34.39 -10.54 -5.01
C ASN A 624 34.24 -9.42 -3.97
N THR A 625 33.23 -8.55 -4.12
CA THR A 625 32.92 -7.47 -3.18
C THR A 625 32.59 -8.02 -1.77
N LEU A 626 31.74 -9.03 -1.69
CA LEU A 626 31.38 -9.68 -0.41
C LEU A 626 32.57 -10.41 0.22
N ARG A 627 33.43 -11.03 -0.58
CA ARG A 627 34.65 -11.68 -0.10
C ARG A 627 35.65 -10.68 0.45
N ILE A 628 35.85 -9.55 -0.23
CA ILE A 628 36.71 -8.44 0.25
C ILE A 628 36.21 -7.93 1.61
N LEU A 629 34.90 -7.74 1.77
CA LEU A 629 34.31 -7.31 3.04
C LEU A 629 34.43 -8.36 4.15
N TYR A 630 34.27 -9.65 3.79
CA TYR A 630 34.43 -10.75 4.73
C TYR A 630 35.89 -10.86 5.21
N ASP A 631 36.85 -10.81 4.29
CA ASP A 631 38.28 -10.83 4.58
C ASP A 631 38.70 -9.60 5.40
N ALA A 632 38.08 -8.44 5.15
CA ALA A 632 38.29 -7.23 5.92
C ALA A 632 37.83 -7.39 7.40
N LYS A 633 36.74 -8.11 7.70
CA LYS A 633 36.31 -8.35 9.10
C LYS A 633 37.30 -9.15 9.91
N GLU A 634 37.84 -10.19 9.30
CA GLU A 634 38.74 -11.08 10.00
C GLU A 634 40.07 -10.38 10.28
N LYS A 635 40.38 -9.32 9.51
CA LYS A 635 41.62 -8.57 9.60
C LYS A 635 41.54 -7.28 10.41
N PHE A 636 40.41 -6.56 10.39
CA PHE A 636 40.32 -5.20 10.95
C PHE A 636 39.36 -5.11 12.13
N SER A 637 39.71 -4.29 13.12
CA SER A 637 38.81 -3.91 14.21
C SER A 637 37.64 -3.06 13.68
N ARG A 638 36.59 -2.92 14.49
CA ARG A 638 35.48 -2.02 14.17
C ARG A 638 35.96 -0.58 13.97
N GLU A 639 36.84 -0.08 14.83
CA GLU A 639 37.35 1.30 14.72
C GLU A 639 38.18 1.50 13.43
N GLU A 640 38.93 0.47 13.02
CA GLU A 640 39.70 0.49 11.77
C GLU A 640 38.79 0.53 10.54
N LEU A 641 37.69 -0.25 10.54
CA LEU A 641 36.68 -0.21 9.48
C LEU A 641 35.97 1.15 9.43
N GLU A 642 35.62 1.74 10.57
CA GLU A 642 35.04 3.09 10.64
C GLU A 642 36.01 4.16 10.11
N ALA A 643 37.31 4.04 10.40
CA ALA A 643 38.33 4.94 9.87
C ALA A 643 38.47 4.83 8.34
N LYS A 644 38.45 3.60 7.80
CA LYS A 644 38.47 3.34 6.35
C LYS A 644 37.22 3.89 5.66
N GLN A 645 36.04 3.70 6.24
CA GLN A 645 34.79 4.31 5.76
C GLN A 645 34.89 5.84 5.68
N LEU A 646 35.40 6.47 6.74
CA LEU A 646 35.58 7.93 6.79
C LEU A 646 36.59 8.42 5.73
N LYS A 647 37.63 7.63 5.44
CA LYS A 647 38.60 7.94 4.38
C LYS A 647 37.96 7.86 2.99
N ILE A 648 37.22 6.79 2.69
CA ILE A 648 36.43 6.66 1.45
C ILE A 648 35.50 7.86 1.28
N PHE A 649 34.84 8.28 2.36
CA PHE A 649 33.94 9.44 2.32
C PHE A 649 34.67 10.75 1.95
N LYS A 650 35.79 11.03 2.61
CA LYS A 650 36.58 12.23 2.33
C LYS A 650 37.05 12.26 0.88
N MET A 651 37.34 11.10 0.30
CA MET A 651 37.67 10.96 -1.12
C MET A 651 36.45 11.21 -2.01
N ALA A 652 35.29 10.63 -1.69
CA ALA A 652 34.05 10.78 -2.44
C ALA A 652 33.53 12.23 -2.50
N LYS A 653 33.77 13.03 -1.45
CA LYS A 653 33.46 14.48 -1.46
C LYS A 653 34.16 15.24 -2.59
N GLY A 654 35.35 14.81 -2.99
CA GLY A 654 36.16 15.50 -3.99
C GLY A 654 36.01 14.97 -5.42
N LYS A 655 35.53 13.74 -5.61
CA LYS A 655 35.47 13.08 -6.93
C LYS A 655 34.53 11.86 -6.95
N ILE A 656 34.19 11.41 -8.17
CA ILE A 656 33.63 10.08 -8.39
C ILE A 656 34.75 9.06 -8.20
N LEU A 657 34.55 8.12 -7.28
CA LEU A 657 35.43 7.01 -6.98
C LEU A 657 35.15 5.85 -7.93
N THR A 658 36.23 5.16 -8.29
CA THR A 658 36.18 3.85 -8.94
C THR A 658 36.09 2.76 -7.89
N LEU A 659 35.64 1.57 -8.30
CA LEU A 659 35.58 0.41 -7.40
C LEU A 659 36.96 0.07 -6.82
N ASP A 660 38.00 0.15 -7.64
CA ASP A 660 39.38 -0.14 -7.24
C ASP A 660 39.90 0.83 -6.18
N GLU A 661 39.57 2.13 -6.28
CA GLU A 661 39.95 3.12 -5.26
C GLU A 661 39.27 2.86 -3.92
N VAL A 662 38.05 2.31 -3.92
CA VAL A 662 37.37 1.93 -2.67
C VAL A 662 37.98 0.67 -2.09
N ILE A 663 38.29 -0.32 -2.94
CA ILE A 663 38.96 -1.56 -2.53
C ILE A 663 40.34 -1.26 -1.97
N GLU A 664 41.13 -0.39 -2.61
CA GLU A 664 42.46 0.01 -2.14
C GLU A 664 42.40 0.59 -0.73
N VAL A 665 41.41 1.44 -0.42
CA VAL A 665 41.23 1.97 0.94
C VAL A 665 40.82 0.89 1.95
N ILE A 666 40.07 -0.13 1.51
CA ILE A 666 39.70 -1.26 2.38
C ILE A 666 40.93 -2.14 2.64
N GLU A 667 41.78 -2.34 1.64
CA GLU A 667 42.98 -3.19 1.71
C GLU A 667 44.17 -2.51 2.43
N GLU A 668 44.34 -1.18 2.29
CA GLU A 668 45.30 -0.33 3.03
C GLU A 668 44.90 -0.14 4.49
#